data_AF-A0A9E3EUI8-F1
#
_entry.id   AF-A0A9E3EUI8-F1
#
_cell.length_a   1.000
_cell.length_b   1.000
_cell.length_c   1.000
_cell.angle_alpha   90.00
_cell.angle_beta   90.00
_cell.angle_gamma   90.00
#
_symmetry.space_group_name_H-M   'P 1'
#
loop_
_entity.id
_entity.type
_entity.pdbx_description
1 polymer ?
#
loop_
_entity_poly.entity_id
_entity_poly.type
_entity_poly.pdbx_seq_one_letter_code
_entity_poly.pdbx_strand_id
1 'polypeptide(L)'
;VLQVEYDRGRFAPAAVERLVGHLAAALEGMAEDPERRLGEVSLLREGERARLLEAGSAAPAGPSRCVHELFAEQAARTPDEAAVVSGDRVLTYAELDRGANRLAHHLRRRGAGPDVRVGICVRGTPDLVVGILGILRAGAAYLPLDPEHPAERLAYLLADAAVPLLLTQEGLLDRFPGHAVGVVCLDRDRAEIDRESAEAPATGVTPEHLCYVTYTSGSTGRAKGVMVPHRAVVRLVRGADYVQLGPGSRVGQVANPAFDAVTWEVWGPLLNGGSVVGVGRETSLDPRLLAEAVRRERITALFLTTALFNQVAREAPAAFATLEHLLFGGEAVDPGAVLACRESGPPGRLLHVYGPTENTTFSTWYLVGEVARGAATIPIGRAVAGSTVHVLDRWMEPLPAGVPGELCVGGAGLARGYLSRPELTAEKFVPDPFSGEPGARLYRTGDRVRRGPDGTLEFIGRTDAQVKIRGFRIEPGEVEAALLRLDTVREAVVVVREDAPGDRRLVAYLTVPAGMDASSPAGLRAALKRSLPEYMVPTAFVTLKSLPLTANGKVDRASLPAPEAAGSDAAGPDTPRTPVEEILCGIWAEVLHRPRVGVEESFFDLGGHSLLATQVVSRARRAFEVELPLRDLFEAPTVAALAGRIEALRRAGAGGTAPALARVPRDRPLPLSFAQQRLWLVDRMEPGSSAYNMPFPLRLRGALDARALRGSLTALVRRHEALRTVFREHAGEAVQVVLPPAPVPLPVVDLRGSADPEREAERLAGEESLRPFDLAAGPLLRCLLLRLGEEDHVLCFTLHHVVGDGWSMGVLTREVAELYAALAAGGEPALPELPVQYADYAVWQREYLSGEVLEAQLGWWRERLAGAPPVLELPTDRPRTAGRDARAGRYSFTLPAELSGRLRTLSHREGTTLFMTVLCAWQALLARCAGTDEVVVGSPVAGRTREEVEGVIGFFVNMLALRGGTPEGASWREALRRVRESALGAYAHQDLPFERLVEELAPERALTHSPVFQVSFALERAGADGGSPALGAVATAPFAVGEGAAKFDLELALVDGGEALSGTLIYRGALFDAGTAERLAGYLEGMLEAMAADPERRPHEAPLLRGAERTRVLEGWNAPVAEAPRRCVHELFAEQAARTPDAVALTFQGRGTTYAELDRKANQLAHHLRRLGVGPDARVGICVERSPELVIGILGILKAGGAYVPLDPEYPAERLAYMLADAAVAVLLTQDSL
;
A
#
# COMPACT_ATOMS: atom_id res chain seq x y z
N VAL A 1 -57.98 -17.66 17.12
CA VAL A 1 -57.25 -17.16 15.93
C VAL A 1 -56.21 -16.18 16.44
N LEU A 2 -54.92 -16.51 16.30
CA LEU A 2 -53.82 -15.60 16.65
C LEU A 2 -53.56 -14.69 15.44
N GLN A 3 -53.64 -13.37 15.64
CA GLN A 3 -53.25 -12.38 14.65
C GLN A 3 -51.94 -11.74 15.09
N VAL A 4 -50.97 -11.67 14.17
CA VAL A 4 -49.65 -11.08 14.43
C VAL A 4 -49.33 -10.08 13.35
N GLU A 5 -49.12 -8.82 13.75
CA GLU A 5 -48.61 -7.75 12.89
C GLU A 5 -47.08 -7.70 13.00
N TYR A 6 -46.40 -7.54 11.86
CA TYR A 6 -44.94 -7.52 11.82
C TYR A 6 -44.39 -6.68 10.67
N ASP A 7 -43.18 -6.18 10.87
CA ASP A 7 -42.42 -5.42 9.87
C ASP A 7 -41.88 -6.36 8.78
N ARG A 8 -42.41 -6.24 7.56
CA ARG A 8 -41.99 -7.04 6.38
C ARG A 8 -40.57 -6.74 5.92
N GLY A 9 -40.00 -5.58 6.29
CA GLY A 9 -38.60 -5.27 6.05
C GLY A 9 -37.64 -6.04 6.97
N ARG A 10 -38.14 -6.62 8.08
CA ARG A 10 -37.34 -7.35 9.07
C ARG A 10 -37.72 -8.82 9.23
N PHE A 11 -38.97 -9.19 8.95
CA PHE A 11 -39.49 -10.54 9.14
C PHE A 11 -40.16 -11.06 7.87
N ALA A 12 -39.73 -12.24 7.42
CA ALA A 12 -40.42 -12.97 6.37
C ALA A 12 -41.71 -13.62 6.92
N PRO A 13 -42.79 -13.74 6.12
CA PRO A 13 -44.04 -14.36 6.57
C PRO A 13 -43.86 -15.74 7.18
N ALA A 14 -43.05 -16.60 6.55
CA ALA A 14 -42.74 -17.93 7.06
C ALA A 14 -42.03 -17.93 8.43
N ALA A 15 -41.28 -16.88 8.77
CA ALA A 15 -40.65 -16.76 10.08
C ALA A 15 -41.68 -16.45 11.17
N VAL A 16 -42.68 -15.63 10.85
CA VAL A 16 -43.76 -15.30 11.78
C VAL A 16 -44.72 -16.47 11.96
N GLU A 17 -45.02 -17.21 10.89
CA GLU A 17 -45.77 -18.46 10.99
C GLU A 17 -45.09 -19.49 11.91
N ARG A 18 -43.76 -19.62 11.84
CA ARG A 18 -42.99 -20.46 12.77
C ARG A 18 -43.09 -19.95 14.21
N LEU A 19 -42.92 -18.66 14.45
CA LEU A 19 -43.05 -18.06 15.79
C LEU A 19 -44.44 -18.30 16.40
N VAL A 20 -45.50 -18.19 15.61
CA VAL A 20 -46.86 -18.52 16.05
C VAL A 20 -46.98 -20.00 16.39
N GLY A 21 -46.37 -20.88 15.58
CA GLY A 21 -46.29 -22.31 15.86
C GLY A 21 -45.55 -22.65 17.16
N HIS A 22 -44.44 -21.97 17.44
CA HIS A 22 -43.66 -22.12 18.69
C HIS A 22 -44.42 -21.59 19.91
N LEU A 23 -45.12 -20.47 19.77
CA LEU A 23 -46.00 -19.95 20.83
C LEU A 23 -47.14 -20.94 21.14
N ALA A 24 -47.73 -21.55 20.12
CA ALA A 24 -48.75 -22.58 20.31
C ALA A 24 -48.19 -23.81 21.06
N ALA A 25 -47.01 -24.31 20.66
CA ALA A 25 -46.36 -25.43 21.33
C ALA A 25 -46.03 -25.12 22.82
N ALA A 26 -45.57 -23.91 23.09
CA ALA A 26 -45.32 -23.46 24.47
C ALA A 26 -46.61 -23.41 25.30
N LEU A 27 -47.69 -22.85 24.73
CA LEU A 27 -48.99 -22.77 25.40
C LEU A 27 -49.61 -24.16 25.64
N GLU A 28 -49.46 -25.07 24.69
CA GLU A 28 -49.86 -26.48 24.82
C GLU A 28 -49.08 -27.15 25.98
N GLY A 29 -47.75 -27.02 26.00
CA GLY A 29 -46.91 -27.58 27.06
C GLY A 29 -47.18 -26.99 28.45
N MET A 30 -47.50 -25.70 28.53
CA MET A 30 -47.92 -25.05 29.78
C MET A 30 -49.32 -25.49 30.24
N ALA A 31 -50.20 -25.81 29.30
CA ALA A 31 -51.57 -26.27 29.62
C ALA A 31 -51.63 -27.75 30.01
N GLU A 32 -50.75 -28.59 29.46
CA GLU A 32 -50.65 -30.01 29.79
C GLU A 32 -50.16 -30.25 31.22
N ASP A 33 -49.23 -29.43 31.71
CA ASP A 33 -48.63 -29.56 33.04
C ASP A 33 -48.26 -28.18 33.61
N PRO A 34 -49.18 -27.54 34.37
CA PRO A 34 -48.97 -26.20 34.93
C PRO A 34 -47.86 -26.12 35.98
N GLU A 35 -47.44 -27.26 36.56
CA GLU A 35 -46.37 -27.34 37.56
C GLU A 35 -44.99 -27.56 36.90
N ARG A 36 -44.95 -27.81 35.59
CA ARG A 36 -43.71 -27.97 34.82
C ARG A 36 -42.87 -26.71 34.91
N ARG A 37 -41.57 -26.86 35.16
CA ARG A 37 -40.67 -25.70 35.24
C ARG A 37 -40.59 -25.04 33.87
N LEU A 38 -40.49 -23.71 33.86
CA LEU A 38 -40.43 -22.93 32.62
C LEU A 38 -39.30 -23.39 31.67
N GLY A 39 -38.16 -23.84 32.21
CA GLY A 39 -37.04 -24.36 31.42
C GLY A 39 -37.26 -25.76 30.83
N GLU A 40 -38.33 -26.46 31.21
CA GLU A 40 -38.70 -27.78 30.71
C GLU A 40 -39.82 -27.70 29.65
N VAL A 41 -40.35 -26.50 29.37
CA VAL A 41 -41.37 -26.26 28.34
C VAL A 41 -40.68 -26.08 26.99
N SER A 42 -40.78 -27.10 26.12
CA SER A 42 -40.23 -27.04 24.76
C SER A 42 -40.98 -26.03 23.89
N LEU A 43 -40.23 -25.16 23.22
CA LEU A 43 -40.75 -24.29 22.16
C LEU A 43 -40.94 -25.03 20.83
N LEU A 44 -40.35 -26.22 20.71
CA LEU A 44 -40.31 -27.03 19.49
C LEU A 44 -41.38 -28.13 19.55
N ARG A 45 -42.03 -28.36 18.41
CA ARG A 45 -42.81 -29.59 18.20
C ARG A 45 -41.87 -30.79 17.99
N GLU A 46 -42.34 -31.99 18.33
CA GLU A 46 -41.52 -33.22 18.31
C GLU A 46 -40.81 -33.46 16.96
N GLY A 47 -41.51 -33.27 15.83
CA GLY A 47 -40.92 -33.41 14.50
C GLY A 47 -39.91 -32.32 14.10
N GLU A 48 -40.02 -31.11 14.65
CA GLU A 48 -39.03 -30.03 14.45
C GLU A 48 -37.78 -30.28 15.31
N ARG A 49 -37.98 -30.73 16.56
CA ARG A 49 -36.90 -31.11 17.47
C ARG A 49 -36.06 -32.25 16.91
N ALA A 50 -36.68 -33.31 16.39
CA ALA A 50 -35.98 -34.43 15.76
C ALA A 50 -35.09 -33.97 14.59
N ARG A 51 -35.63 -33.15 13.68
CA ARG A 51 -34.87 -32.60 12.54
C ARG A 51 -33.69 -31.74 12.96
N LEU A 52 -33.83 -30.93 14.01
CA LEU A 52 -32.75 -30.07 14.50
C LEU A 52 -31.62 -30.88 15.15
N LEU A 53 -31.95 -31.99 15.82
CA LEU A 53 -30.97 -32.90 16.40
C LEU A 53 -30.28 -33.78 15.34
N GLU A 54 -31.03 -34.24 14.34
CA GLU A 54 -30.48 -34.96 13.18
C GLU A 54 -29.58 -34.08 12.33
N ALA A 55 -30.00 -32.85 12.02
CA ALA A 55 -29.19 -31.88 11.25
C ALA A 55 -27.90 -31.47 11.97
N GLY A 56 -27.85 -31.64 13.30
CA GLY A 56 -26.66 -31.43 14.13
C GLY A 56 -25.73 -32.62 14.21
N SER A 57 -26.12 -33.80 13.69
CA SER A 57 -25.43 -35.07 13.89
C SER A 57 -24.89 -35.67 12.59
N ALA A 58 -23.59 -35.54 12.34
CA ALA A 58 -22.89 -36.34 11.34
C ALA A 58 -22.38 -37.65 12.01
N ALA A 59 -23.07 -38.78 11.85
CA ALA A 59 -22.72 -40.08 12.47
C ALA A 59 -21.83 -40.98 11.54
N PRO A 60 -21.14 -42.04 12.03
CA PRO A 60 -19.79 -42.04 12.63
C PRO A 60 -18.79 -42.97 11.86
N ALA A 61 -17.47 -43.04 12.13
CA ALA A 61 -16.79 -43.71 13.24
C ALA A 61 -15.52 -42.96 13.68
N GLY A 62 -15.29 -42.89 14.99
CA GLY A 62 -14.03 -42.39 15.54
C GLY A 62 -12.85 -43.20 14.96
N PRO A 63 -11.79 -42.56 14.48
CA PRO A 63 -10.66 -43.26 13.90
C PRO A 63 -10.01 -44.20 14.93
N SER A 64 -9.81 -45.45 14.55
CA SER A 64 -9.23 -46.50 15.40
C SER A 64 -7.69 -46.45 15.48
N ARG A 65 -7.06 -45.51 14.77
CA ARG A 65 -5.60 -45.42 14.64
C ARG A 65 -5.06 -44.05 15.03
N CYS A 66 -3.82 -44.04 15.48
CA CYS A 66 -3.09 -42.84 15.84
C CYS A 66 -2.50 -42.15 14.61
N VAL A 67 -2.19 -40.87 14.76
CA VAL A 67 -1.62 -40.02 13.69
C VAL A 67 -0.32 -40.61 13.12
N HIS A 68 0.59 -41.09 13.99
CA HIS A 68 1.87 -41.64 13.58
C HIS A 68 1.74 -42.98 12.84
N GLU A 69 0.70 -43.78 13.15
CA GLU A 69 0.42 -45.05 12.46
C GLU A 69 -0.11 -44.79 11.05
N LEU A 70 -1.03 -43.84 10.90
CA LEU A 70 -1.54 -43.43 9.59
C LEU A 70 -0.46 -42.79 8.72
N PHE A 71 0.46 -42.04 9.33
CA PHE A 71 1.63 -41.54 8.63
C PHE A 71 2.51 -42.69 8.13
N ALA A 72 2.80 -43.70 8.97
CA ALA A 72 3.62 -44.84 8.59
C ALA A 72 3.01 -45.62 7.41
N GLU A 73 1.69 -45.80 7.40
CA GLU A 73 0.98 -46.40 6.27
C GLU A 73 1.12 -45.57 4.99
N GLN A 74 1.02 -44.25 5.09
CA GLN A 74 1.21 -43.37 3.94
C GLN A 74 2.66 -43.37 3.45
N ALA A 75 3.63 -43.34 4.36
CA ALA A 75 5.05 -43.37 4.03
C ALA A 75 5.45 -44.69 3.33
N ALA A 76 4.83 -45.81 3.71
CA ALA A 76 5.02 -47.09 3.03
C ALA A 76 4.40 -47.11 1.61
N ARG A 77 3.35 -46.32 1.36
CA ARG A 77 2.70 -46.23 0.04
C ARG A 77 3.45 -45.33 -0.93
N THR A 78 4.01 -44.22 -0.45
CA THR A 78 4.67 -43.19 -1.29
C THR A 78 6.04 -42.79 -0.72
N PRO A 79 7.00 -43.74 -0.59
CA PRO A 79 8.25 -43.52 0.14
C PRO A 79 9.15 -42.43 -0.47
N ASP A 80 9.18 -42.34 -1.79
CA ASP A 80 10.08 -41.44 -2.53
C ASP A 80 9.47 -40.05 -2.81
N GLU A 81 8.19 -39.86 -2.50
CA GLU A 81 7.52 -38.57 -2.69
C GLU A 81 7.95 -37.57 -1.61
N ALA A 82 7.96 -36.28 -1.98
CA ALA A 82 8.29 -35.21 -1.05
C ALA A 82 7.22 -35.09 0.05
N ALA A 83 7.63 -35.20 1.31
CA ALA A 83 6.77 -34.99 2.47
C ALA A 83 6.87 -33.55 3.01
N VAL A 84 8.09 -33.00 3.05
CA VAL A 84 8.34 -31.64 3.53
C VAL A 84 9.29 -30.92 2.58
N VAL A 85 8.95 -29.69 2.20
CA VAL A 85 9.75 -28.81 1.34
C VAL A 85 9.93 -27.47 2.05
N SER A 86 11.17 -26.99 2.20
CA SER A 86 11.45 -25.66 2.74
C SER A 86 12.76 -25.13 2.16
N GLY A 87 12.66 -24.14 1.27
CA GLY A 87 13.80 -23.69 0.47
C GLY A 87 14.41 -24.85 -0.30
N ASP A 88 15.73 -25.01 -0.21
CA ASP A 88 16.46 -26.08 -0.91
C ASP A 88 16.37 -27.45 -0.20
N ARG A 89 15.80 -27.50 1.01
CA ARG A 89 15.70 -28.73 1.81
C ARG A 89 14.39 -29.45 1.51
N VAL A 90 14.50 -30.64 0.93
CA VAL A 90 13.38 -31.57 0.69
C VAL A 90 13.60 -32.83 1.53
N LEU A 91 12.56 -33.26 2.25
CA LEU A 91 12.53 -34.56 2.93
C LEU A 91 11.47 -35.42 2.26
N THR A 92 11.86 -36.59 1.78
CA THR A 92 10.89 -37.59 1.31
C THR A 92 10.14 -38.23 2.47
N TYR A 93 9.02 -38.88 2.19
CA TYR A 93 8.29 -39.67 3.19
C TYR A 93 9.18 -40.71 3.88
N ALA A 94 10.03 -41.42 3.14
CA ALA A 94 10.93 -42.42 3.70
C ALA A 94 12.07 -41.82 4.53
N GLU A 95 12.56 -40.63 4.17
CA GLU A 95 13.58 -39.91 4.96
C GLU A 95 12.98 -39.36 6.25
N LEU A 96 11.79 -38.76 6.18
CA LEU A 96 11.05 -38.27 7.33
C LEU A 96 10.68 -39.42 8.29
N ASP A 97 10.20 -40.55 7.76
CA ASP A 97 9.87 -41.73 8.56
C ASP A 97 11.09 -42.25 9.34
N ARG A 98 12.20 -42.49 8.64
CA ARG A 98 13.45 -42.98 9.24
C ARG A 98 14.02 -41.98 10.25
N GLY A 99 14.03 -40.69 9.92
CA GLY A 99 14.52 -39.63 10.82
C GLY A 99 13.68 -39.51 12.09
N ALA A 100 12.35 -39.57 11.96
CA ALA A 100 11.45 -39.56 13.11
C ALA A 100 11.55 -40.83 13.97
N ASN A 101 11.76 -42.01 13.37
CA ASN A 101 11.98 -43.26 14.11
C ASN A 101 13.26 -43.18 14.96
N ARG A 102 14.35 -42.67 14.38
CA ARG A 102 15.61 -42.46 15.10
C ARG A 102 15.44 -41.51 16.28
N LEU A 103 14.79 -40.37 16.04
CA LEU A 103 14.49 -39.40 17.10
C LEU A 103 13.59 -40.03 18.18
N ALA A 104 12.61 -40.86 17.80
CA ALA A 104 11.72 -41.51 18.73
C ALA A 104 12.46 -42.46 19.70
N HIS A 105 13.36 -43.32 19.21
CA HIS A 105 14.18 -44.19 20.08
C HIS A 105 15.05 -43.36 21.03
N HIS A 106 15.64 -42.29 20.53
CA HIS A 106 16.45 -41.37 21.32
C HIS A 106 15.64 -40.71 22.46
N LEU A 107 14.44 -40.21 22.14
CA LEU A 107 13.53 -39.61 23.13
C LEU A 107 13.04 -40.63 24.16
N ARG A 108 12.73 -41.87 23.76
CA ARG A 108 12.27 -42.92 24.69
C ARG A 108 13.32 -43.26 25.75
N ARG A 109 14.60 -43.31 25.37
CA ARG A 109 15.68 -43.54 26.35
C ARG A 109 15.82 -42.41 27.38
N ARG A 110 15.33 -41.21 27.06
CA ARG A 110 15.31 -40.07 27.98
C ARG A 110 13.99 -39.91 28.72
N GLY A 111 13.06 -40.89 28.60
CA GLY A 111 11.83 -40.93 29.39
C GLY A 111 10.57 -40.46 28.65
N ALA A 112 10.62 -40.29 27.32
CA ALA A 112 9.39 -40.10 26.54
C ALA A 112 8.55 -41.40 26.48
N GLY A 113 7.22 -41.26 26.55
CA GLY A 113 6.26 -42.36 26.48
C GLY A 113 4.81 -41.86 26.52
N PRO A 114 3.82 -42.77 26.59
CA PRO A 114 2.39 -42.43 26.63
C PRO A 114 2.03 -41.34 27.65
N ASP A 115 1.28 -40.33 27.21
CA ASP A 115 0.85 -39.15 27.98
C ASP A 115 1.96 -38.30 28.63
N VAL A 116 3.24 -38.60 28.36
CA VAL A 116 4.36 -37.70 28.64
C VAL A 116 4.33 -36.54 27.65
N ARG A 117 4.50 -35.31 28.13
CA ARG A 117 4.48 -34.11 27.28
C ARG A 117 5.90 -33.67 27.00
N VAL A 118 6.31 -33.68 25.73
CA VAL A 118 7.63 -33.20 25.31
C VAL A 118 7.44 -31.79 24.74
N GLY A 119 8.10 -30.80 25.35
CA GLY A 119 8.16 -29.46 24.80
C GLY A 119 8.94 -29.46 23.49
N ILE A 120 8.47 -28.74 22.47
CA ILE A 120 9.21 -28.56 21.23
C ILE A 120 9.30 -27.07 20.89
N CYS A 121 10.54 -26.58 20.78
CA CYS A 121 10.84 -25.20 20.41
C CYS A 121 11.97 -25.18 19.38
N VAL A 122 11.63 -25.05 18.10
CA VAL A 122 12.58 -25.17 16.98
C VAL A 122 12.26 -24.12 15.92
N ARG A 123 13.26 -23.75 15.12
CA ARG A 123 13.11 -22.93 13.92
C ARG A 123 13.15 -23.82 12.67
N GLY A 124 12.32 -23.50 11.68
CA GLY A 124 12.27 -24.18 10.39
C GLY A 124 11.27 -25.34 10.35
N THR A 125 10.51 -25.41 9.26
CA THR A 125 9.44 -26.41 9.07
C THR A 125 9.96 -27.86 9.04
N PRO A 126 11.09 -28.21 8.41
CA PRO A 126 11.58 -29.59 8.41
C PRO A 126 11.87 -30.14 9.82
N ASP A 127 12.52 -29.35 10.67
CA ASP A 127 12.87 -29.79 12.02
C ASP A 127 11.65 -29.82 12.94
N LEU A 128 10.69 -28.92 12.74
CA LEU A 128 9.38 -28.97 13.40
C LEU A 128 8.64 -30.27 13.08
N VAL A 129 8.53 -30.64 11.80
CA VAL A 129 7.79 -31.84 11.38
C VAL A 129 8.49 -33.11 11.83
N VAL A 130 9.83 -33.19 11.70
CA VAL A 130 10.63 -34.32 12.22
C VAL A 130 10.46 -34.43 13.73
N GLY A 131 10.53 -33.31 14.45
CA GLY A 131 10.40 -33.27 15.91
C GLY A 131 9.04 -33.72 16.40
N ILE A 132 7.97 -33.17 15.84
CA ILE A 132 6.59 -33.55 16.17
C ILE A 132 6.37 -35.04 15.90
N LEU A 133 6.73 -35.54 14.71
CA LEU A 133 6.52 -36.95 14.37
C LEU A 133 7.37 -37.87 15.26
N GLY A 134 8.60 -37.49 15.58
CA GLY A 134 9.48 -38.24 16.49
C GLY A 134 8.92 -38.32 17.91
N ILE A 135 8.33 -37.24 18.43
CA ILE A 135 7.65 -37.22 19.73
C ILE A 135 6.45 -38.17 19.73
N LEU A 136 5.59 -38.08 18.71
CA LEU A 136 4.42 -38.95 18.60
C LEU A 136 4.80 -40.42 18.44
N ARG A 137 5.87 -40.72 17.70
CA ARG A 137 6.41 -42.08 17.57
C ARG A 137 7.08 -42.60 18.84
N ALA A 138 7.65 -41.73 19.67
CA ALA A 138 8.09 -42.11 21.01
C ALA A 138 6.90 -42.47 21.93
N GLY A 139 5.68 -42.12 21.49
CA GLY A 139 4.42 -42.33 22.18
C GLY A 139 4.00 -41.15 23.06
N ALA A 140 4.76 -40.05 23.03
CA ALA A 140 4.52 -38.86 23.82
C ALA A 140 3.63 -37.84 23.07
N ALA A 141 3.11 -36.87 23.81
CA ALA A 141 2.41 -35.72 23.27
C ALA A 141 3.36 -34.54 23.12
N TYR A 142 3.26 -33.78 22.04
CA TYR A 142 4.07 -32.57 21.89
C TYR A 142 3.38 -31.35 22.52
N LEU A 143 4.18 -30.48 23.14
CA LEU A 143 3.79 -29.13 23.55
C LEU A 143 4.55 -28.14 22.65
N PRO A 144 3.92 -27.57 21.62
CA PRO A 144 4.62 -26.62 20.76
C PRO A 144 4.82 -25.28 21.49
N LEU A 145 6.05 -24.78 21.40
CA LEU A 145 6.48 -23.52 21.99
C LEU A 145 6.98 -22.59 20.89
N ASP A 146 6.42 -21.39 20.82
CA ASP A 146 6.89 -20.36 19.91
C ASP A 146 8.26 -19.86 20.38
N PRO A 147 9.33 -19.99 19.56
CA PRO A 147 10.61 -19.44 19.92
C PRO A 147 10.52 -17.97 20.25
N GLU A 148 9.62 -17.17 19.67
CA GLU A 148 9.55 -15.73 19.91
C GLU A 148 8.87 -15.32 21.23
N HIS A 149 8.26 -16.26 21.97
CA HIS A 149 7.69 -15.95 23.28
C HIS A 149 8.73 -15.50 24.32
N PRO A 150 8.41 -14.55 25.21
CA PRO A 150 9.29 -14.15 26.30
C PRO A 150 9.72 -15.34 27.17
N ALA A 151 10.95 -15.32 27.68
CA ALA A 151 11.51 -16.40 28.49
C ALA A 151 10.64 -16.76 29.71
N GLU A 152 10.05 -15.77 30.39
CA GLU A 152 9.14 -16.01 31.53
C GLU A 152 7.88 -16.78 31.12
N ARG A 153 7.35 -16.52 29.93
CA ARG A 153 6.19 -17.24 29.39
C ARG A 153 6.58 -18.67 29.04
N LEU A 154 7.72 -18.87 28.38
CA LEU A 154 8.24 -20.21 28.06
C LEU A 154 8.44 -21.04 29.34
N ALA A 155 9.05 -20.44 30.38
CA ALA A 155 9.22 -21.07 31.68
C ALA A 155 7.88 -21.44 32.34
N TYR A 156 6.90 -20.54 32.32
CA TYR A 156 5.55 -20.82 32.83
C TYR A 156 4.89 -21.99 32.09
N LEU A 157 4.95 -22.02 30.76
CA LEU A 157 4.34 -23.08 29.95
C LEU A 157 4.97 -24.44 30.25
N LEU A 158 6.30 -24.51 30.33
CA LEU A 158 7.03 -25.73 30.69
C LEU A 158 6.67 -26.22 32.11
N ALA A 159 6.55 -25.29 33.06
CA ALA A 159 6.21 -25.60 34.45
C ALA A 159 4.76 -26.08 34.60
N ASP A 160 3.79 -25.37 34.02
CA ASP A 160 2.37 -25.72 34.09
C ASP A 160 2.08 -27.06 33.41
N ALA A 161 2.73 -27.34 32.27
CA ALA A 161 2.62 -28.63 31.59
C ALA A 161 3.47 -29.75 32.20
N ALA A 162 4.26 -29.47 33.25
CA ALA A 162 5.16 -30.42 33.90
C ALA A 162 5.95 -31.23 32.84
N VAL A 163 6.64 -30.50 31.96
CA VAL A 163 7.39 -31.04 30.83
C VAL A 163 8.72 -31.64 31.32
N PRO A 164 8.96 -32.96 31.19
CA PRO A 164 10.25 -33.54 31.59
C PRO A 164 11.34 -33.40 30.52
N LEU A 165 10.96 -33.22 29.25
CA LEU A 165 11.88 -33.14 28.11
C LEU A 165 11.55 -31.99 27.17
N LEU A 166 12.58 -31.24 26.76
CA LEU A 166 12.51 -30.18 25.76
C LEU A 166 13.34 -30.56 24.54
N LEU A 167 12.69 -30.62 23.38
CA LEU A 167 13.31 -30.76 22.07
C LEU A 167 13.55 -29.36 21.47
N THR A 168 14.80 -29.02 21.18
CA THR A 168 15.16 -27.68 20.67
C THR A 168 16.40 -27.71 19.77
N GLN A 169 16.96 -26.55 19.47
CA GLN A 169 18.21 -26.33 18.72
C GLN A 169 19.20 -25.58 19.61
N GLU A 170 20.51 -25.74 19.37
CA GLU A 170 21.57 -25.16 20.20
C GLU A 170 21.44 -23.64 20.33
N GLY A 171 21.14 -22.95 19.21
CA GLY A 171 20.95 -21.49 19.18
C GLY A 171 19.71 -20.97 19.92
N LEU A 172 18.84 -21.83 20.45
CA LEU A 172 17.65 -21.44 21.23
C LEU A 172 17.80 -21.70 22.73
N LEU A 173 18.88 -22.36 23.17
CA LEU A 173 19.06 -22.76 24.57
C LEU A 173 19.09 -21.59 25.55
N ASP A 174 19.68 -20.46 25.15
CA ASP A 174 19.79 -19.27 25.99
C ASP A 174 18.44 -18.66 26.36
N ARG A 175 17.36 -19.03 25.65
CA ARG A 175 15.99 -18.57 25.95
C ARG A 175 15.35 -19.27 27.15
N PHE A 176 15.98 -20.32 27.65
CA PHE A 176 15.45 -21.16 28.73
C PHE A 176 16.39 -21.17 29.96
N PRO A 177 16.80 -20.01 30.53
CA PRO A 177 17.77 -19.99 31.62
C PRO A 177 17.27 -20.76 32.85
N GLY A 178 18.06 -21.73 33.34
CA GLY A 178 17.80 -22.48 34.59
C GLY A 178 17.13 -23.86 34.49
N HIS A 179 17.26 -24.57 33.38
CA HIS A 179 16.57 -25.84 33.08
C HIS A 179 16.57 -26.89 34.21
N ALA A 180 15.39 -27.13 34.81
CA ALA A 180 15.08 -28.35 35.58
C ALA A 180 14.56 -29.50 34.68
N VAL A 181 14.63 -29.33 33.34
CA VAL A 181 14.07 -30.22 32.31
C VAL A 181 15.18 -30.83 31.46
N GLY A 182 15.05 -32.08 31.05
CA GLY A 182 16.02 -32.72 30.16
C GLY A 182 15.96 -32.12 28.76
N VAL A 183 17.11 -31.83 28.16
CA VAL A 183 17.17 -31.16 26.85
C VAL A 183 17.70 -32.10 25.79
N VAL A 184 17.05 -32.11 24.62
CA VAL A 184 17.49 -32.79 23.40
C VAL A 184 17.66 -31.73 22.31
N CYS A 185 18.87 -31.56 21.80
CA CYS A 185 19.19 -30.60 20.74
C CYS A 185 19.29 -31.32 19.40
N LEU A 186 18.42 -31.00 18.44
CA LEU A 186 18.34 -31.68 17.14
C LEU A 186 19.62 -31.57 16.31
N ASP A 187 20.33 -30.46 16.45
CA ASP A 187 21.58 -30.12 15.78
C ASP A 187 22.80 -30.67 16.53
N ARG A 188 22.92 -30.40 17.82
CA ARG A 188 24.05 -30.87 18.64
C ARG A 188 24.06 -32.39 18.85
N ASP A 189 22.89 -32.98 19.12
CA ASP A 189 22.79 -34.42 19.44
C ASP A 189 22.61 -35.28 18.17
N ARG A 190 22.75 -34.68 16.97
CA ARG A 190 22.47 -35.32 15.68
C ARG A 190 23.21 -36.64 15.48
N ALA A 191 24.50 -36.69 15.83
CA ALA A 191 25.31 -37.90 15.69
C ALA A 191 24.85 -39.04 16.60
N GLU A 192 24.25 -38.76 17.76
CA GLU A 192 23.67 -39.77 18.64
C GLU A 192 22.32 -40.23 18.14
N ILE A 193 21.47 -39.31 17.68
CA ILE A 193 20.17 -39.62 17.07
C ILE A 193 20.39 -40.50 15.82
N ASP A 194 21.37 -40.18 14.99
CA ASP A 194 21.67 -40.94 13.77
C ASP A 194 22.24 -42.34 14.06
N ARG A 195 22.62 -42.69 15.29
CA ARG A 195 22.98 -44.08 15.66
C ARG A 195 21.79 -44.96 16.04
N GLU A 196 20.62 -44.37 16.22
CA GLU A 196 19.42 -45.09 16.59
C GLU A 196 18.87 -45.99 15.49
N SER A 197 18.03 -46.94 15.91
CA SER A 197 17.25 -47.74 14.96
C SER A 197 16.36 -46.83 14.12
N ALA A 198 16.33 -47.11 12.82
CA ALA A 198 15.43 -46.45 11.89
C ALA A 198 14.04 -47.15 11.82
N GLU A 199 13.83 -48.22 12.59
CA GLU A 199 12.54 -48.91 12.71
C GLU A 199 11.64 -48.25 13.76
N ALA A 200 10.32 -48.30 13.56
CA ALA A 200 9.38 -47.69 14.48
C ALA A 200 9.37 -48.40 15.86
N PRO A 201 9.47 -47.67 16.98
CA PRO A 201 9.35 -48.26 18.31
C PRO A 201 7.91 -48.71 18.63
N ALA A 202 7.75 -49.83 19.35
CA ALA A 202 6.45 -50.25 19.87
C ALA A 202 6.08 -49.47 21.14
N THR A 203 4.97 -48.71 21.13
CA THR A 203 4.60 -47.76 22.20
C THR A 203 3.30 -48.07 22.94
N GLY A 204 2.37 -48.82 22.32
CA GLY A 204 1.06 -49.13 22.92
C GLY A 204 0.10 -47.94 23.02
N VAL A 205 0.37 -46.85 22.28
CA VAL A 205 -0.49 -45.66 22.24
C VAL A 205 -1.81 -46.00 21.54
N THR A 206 -2.89 -45.42 22.05
CA THR A 206 -4.25 -45.57 21.50
C THR A 206 -4.79 -44.20 21.06
N PRO A 207 -5.85 -44.16 20.22
CA PRO A 207 -6.42 -42.89 19.75
C PRO A 207 -6.90 -41.92 20.86
N GLU A 208 -7.14 -42.41 22.08
CA GLU A 208 -7.54 -41.60 23.24
C GLU A 208 -6.37 -40.94 23.99
N HIS A 209 -5.14 -41.39 23.73
CA HIS A 209 -3.94 -40.75 24.29
C HIS A 209 -3.70 -39.38 23.66
N LEU A 210 -2.98 -38.54 24.39
CA LEU A 210 -2.67 -37.18 23.95
C LEU A 210 -1.79 -37.19 22.69
N CYS A 211 -2.21 -36.42 21.69
CA CYS A 211 -1.39 -36.08 20.54
C CYS A 211 -0.59 -34.81 20.84
N TYR A 212 -1.27 -33.78 21.36
CA TYR A 212 -0.60 -32.55 21.78
C TYR A 212 -1.33 -31.83 22.90
N VAL A 213 -0.61 -30.91 23.53
CA VAL A 213 -1.18 -29.89 24.41
C VAL A 213 -0.84 -28.53 23.83
N THR A 214 -1.82 -27.67 23.63
CA THR A 214 -1.59 -26.26 23.23
C THR A 214 -2.21 -25.33 24.26
N TYR A 215 -1.65 -24.13 24.42
CA TYR A 215 -2.13 -23.18 25.41
C TYR A 215 -2.97 -22.08 24.78
N THR A 216 -4.10 -21.79 25.42
CA THR A 216 -4.98 -20.66 25.07
C THR A 216 -5.06 -19.69 26.25
N SER A 217 -5.50 -18.45 26.01
CA SER A 217 -5.72 -17.48 27.09
C SER A 217 -6.83 -17.93 28.04
N GLY A 218 -6.65 -17.75 29.34
CA GLY A 218 -7.60 -18.23 30.36
C GLY A 218 -8.32 -17.12 31.13
N SER A 219 -9.62 -17.30 31.36
CA SER A 219 -10.53 -16.40 32.11
C SER A 219 -10.10 -16.11 33.55
N THR A 220 -9.25 -16.96 34.14
CA THR A 220 -8.69 -16.80 35.49
C THR A 220 -7.37 -16.02 35.51
N GLY A 221 -6.98 -15.44 34.37
CA GLY A 221 -5.78 -14.63 34.24
C GLY A 221 -4.49 -15.40 33.95
N ARG A 222 -4.59 -16.72 33.70
CA ARG A 222 -3.46 -17.60 33.37
C ARG A 222 -3.79 -18.46 32.16
N ALA A 223 -2.83 -18.66 31.27
CA ALA A 223 -3.03 -19.51 30.08
C ALA A 223 -3.40 -20.94 30.49
N LYS A 224 -4.33 -21.56 29.74
CA LYS A 224 -4.90 -22.89 29.99
C LYS A 224 -4.45 -23.87 28.90
N GLY A 225 -3.88 -25.01 29.29
CA GLY A 225 -3.46 -26.06 28.37
C GLY A 225 -4.65 -26.91 27.91
N VAL A 226 -4.93 -26.96 26.61
CA VAL A 226 -5.97 -27.80 26.01
C VAL A 226 -5.36 -29.14 25.61
N MET A 227 -5.90 -30.23 26.16
CA MET A 227 -5.37 -31.58 25.99
C MET A 227 -6.04 -32.29 24.79
N VAL A 228 -5.37 -32.36 23.65
CA VAL A 228 -5.96 -32.87 22.40
C VAL A 228 -5.53 -34.32 22.13
N PRO A 229 -6.47 -35.28 22.02
CA PRO A 229 -6.15 -36.68 21.74
C PRO A 229 -5.91 -36.95 20.25
N HIS A 230 -5.27 -38.07 19.93
CA HIS A 230 -5.01 -38.50 18.54
C HIS A 230 -6.28 -38.58 17.69
N ARG A 231 -7.38 -39.14 18.23
CA ARG A 231 -8.64 -39.27 17.48
C ARG A 231 -9.18 -37.94 16.96
N ALA A 232 -8.94 -36.86 17.69
CA ALA A 232 -9.45 -35.54 17.35
C ALA A 232 -8.67 -34.92 16.19
N VAL A 233 -7.35 -35.14 16.16
CA VAL A 233 -6.51 -34.75 15.01
C VAL A 233 -6.89 -35.56 13.78
N VAL A 234 -7.05 -36.88 13.90
CA VAL A 234 -7.42 -37.71 12.74
C VAL A 234 -8.80 -37.34 12.19
N ARG A 235 -9.78 -37.03 13.07
CA ARG A 235 -11.09 -36.50 12.68
C ARG A 235 -10.96 -35.21 11.85
N LEU A 236 -10.02 -34.33 12.20
CA LEU A 236 -9.81 -33.07 11.48
C LEU A 236 -9.34 -33.28 10.04
N VAL A 237 -8.44 -34.24 9.80
CA VAL A 237 -7.67 -34.30 8.53
C VAL A 237 -7.92 -35.53 7.66
N ARG A 238 -8.53 -36.60 8.18
CA ARG A 238 -8.80 -37.84 7.40
C ARG A 238 -10.28 -37.99 7.12
N GLY A 239 -10.60 -38.20 5.84
CA GLY A 239 -11.99 -38.27 5.39
C GLY A 239 -12.74 -36.95 5.56
N ALA A 240 -12.02 -35.82 5.56
CA ALA A 240 -12.60 -34.49 5.71
C ALA A 240 -13.58 -34.19 4.56
N ASP A 241 -14.78 -33.71 4.91
CA ASP A 241 -15.82 -33.34 3.95
C ASP A 241 -15.65 -31.91 3.40
N TYR A 242 -14.88 -31.08 4.12
CA TYR A 242 -14.69 -29.67 3.80
C TYR A 242 -13.55 -29.41 2.81
N VAL A 243 -12.53 -30.28 2.75
CA VAL A 243 -11.33 -30.13 1.91
C VAL A 243 -10.92 -31.47 1.30
N GLN A 244 -10.39 -31.47 0.08
CA GLN A 244 -9.92 -32.67 -0.61
C GLN A 244 -8.40 -32.62 -0.76
N LEU A 245 -7.67 -33.32 0.11
CA LEU A 245 -6.21 -33.41 0.04
C LEU A 245 -5.80 -34.80 -0.45
N GLY A 246 -4.75 -34.87 -1.26
CA GLY A 246 -4.28 -36.11 -1.87
C GLY A 246 -2.84 -36.02 -2.39
N PRO A 247 -2.38 -37.03 -3.16
CA PRO A 247 -1.14 -36.95 -3.90
C PRO A 247 -1.09 -35.69 -4.78
N GLY A 248 0.00 -34.93 -4.69
CA GLY A 248 0.18 -33.66 -5.40
C GLY A 248 -0.33 -32.43 -4.66
N SER A 249 -1.11 -32.56 -3.57
CA SER A 249 -1.47 -31.42 -2.73
C SER A 249 -0.22 -30.84 -2.04
N ARG A 250 -0.11 -29.51 -2.02
CA ARG A 250 1.00 -28.77 -1.41
C ARG A 250 0.43 -27.74 -0.45
N VAL A 251 0.53 -28.01 0.84
CA VAL A 251 -0.07 -27.18 1.89
C VAL A 251 0.97 -26.24 2.49
N GLY A 252 0.71 -24.94 2.47
CA GLY A 252 1.60 -23.94 3.08
C GLY A 252 1.55 -24.01 4.61
N GLN A 253 2.71 -24.12 5.25
CA GLN A 253 2.87 -23.99 6.70
C GLN A 253 3.14 -22.52 7.02
N VAL A 254 2.09 -21.80 7.41
CA VAL A 254 2.09 -20.34 7.65
C VAL A 254 1.76 -20.01 9.11
N ALA A 255 0.91 -20.82 9.74
CA ALA A 255 0.50 -20.58 11.11
C ALA A 255 1.67 -20.66 12.09
N ASN A 256 1.58 -19.90 13.18
CA ASN A 256 2.56 -20.00 14.25
C ASN A 256 2.46 -21.39 14.91
N PRO A 257 3.59 -22.14 15.07
CA PRO A 257 3.60 -23.50 15.63
C PRO A 257 2.94 -23.67 16.99
N ALA A 258 2.90 -22.62 17.82
CA ALA A 258 2.25 -22.70 19.14
C ALA A 258 0.72 -22.81 19.07
N PHE A 259 0.10 -22.60 17.90
CA PHE A 259 -1.35 -22.65 17.71
C PHE A 259 -1.80 -23.95 17.02
N ASP A 260 -3.06 -24.31 17.26
CA ASP A 260 -3.68 -25.54 16.78
C ASP A 260 -3.88 -25.60 15.25
N ALA A 261 -3.82 -24.47 14.54
CA ALA A 261 -3.89 -24.41 13.08
C ALA A 261 -2.76 -25.21 12.38
N VAL A 262 -1.56 -25.27 12.99
CA VAL A 262 -0.43 -26.08 12.48
C VAL A 262 -0.78 -27.56 12.42
N THR A 263 -1.70 -28.04 13.26
CA THR A 263 -2.19 -29.43 13.20
C THR A 263 -2.77 -29.75 11.82
N TRP A 264 -3.54 -28.83 11.24
CA TRP A 264 -4.11 -29.02 9.91
C TRP A 264 -3.03 -28.87 8.82
N GLU A 265 -2.16 -27.86 8.93
CA GLU A 265 -1.08 -27.60 7.96
C GLU A 265 -0.09 -28.76 7.85
N VAL A 266 0.17 -29.48 8.95
CA VAL A 266 1.10 -30.62 8.98
C VAL A 266 0.39 -31.94 8.67
N TRP A 267 -0.68 -32.28 9.40
CA TRP A 267 -1.29 -33.61 9.27
C TRP A 267 -2.28 -33.71 8.10
N GLY A 268 -2.83 -32.59 7.65
CA GLY A 268 -3.65 -32.47 6.45
C GLY A 268 -2.98 -33.09 5.23
N PRO A 269 -1.83 -32.57 4.77
CA PRO A 269 -1.12 -33.14 3.64
C PRO A 269 -0.50 -34.51 3.98
N LEU A 270 0.20 -34.62 5.12
CA LEU A 270 1.05 -35.78 5.37
C LEU A 270 0.29 -37.10 5.50
N LEU A 271 -0.93 -37.09 6.05
CA LEU A 271 -1.72 -38.31 6.16
C LEU A 271 -2.49 -38.64 4.87
N ASN A 272 -2.52 -37.73 3.89
CA ASN A 272 -3.25 -37.88 2.62
C ASN A 272 -2.33 -38.00 1.39
N GLY A 273 -1.01 -38.05 1.57
CA GLY A 273 -0.03 -38.20 0.48
C GLY A 273 0.43 -36.88 -0.17
N GLY A 274 0.09 -35.74 0.43
CA GLY A 274 0.56 -34.42 0.02
C GLY A 274 1.86 -34.01 0.71
N SER A 275 2.29 -32.77 0.47
CA SER A 275 3.51 -32.21 1.05
C SER A 275 3.23 -30.96 1.90
N VAL A 276 4.03 -30.77 2.95
CA VAL A 276 4.09 -29.55 3.75
C VAL A 276 5.13 -28.62 3.13
N VAL A 277 4.74 -27.39 2.82
CA VAL A 277 5.63 -26.36 2.25
C VAL A 277 5.89 -25.29 3.30
N GLY A 278 7.12 -25.18 3.79
CA GLY A 278 7.51 -24.21 4.80
C GLY A 278 7.55 -22.78 4.23
N VAL A 279 6.75 -21.88 4.80
CA VAL A 279 6.73 -20.45 4.44
C VAL A 279 7.28 -19.66 5.62
N GLY A 280 8.32 -18.86 5.38
CA GLY A 280 8.92 -18.02 6.42
C GLY A 280 7.93 -17.00 6.99
N ARG A 281 8.08 -16.63 8.27
CA ARG A 281 7.16 -15.69 8.95
C ARG A 281 7.09 -14.32 8.29
N GLU A 282 8.24 -13.77 7.87
CA GLU A 282 8.26 -12.48 7.16
C GLU A 282 7.55 -12.59 5.80
N THR A 283 7.77 -13.69 5.09
CA THR A 283 7.09 -14.01 3.84
C THR A 283 5.58 -14.17 4.03
N SER A 284 5.13 -14.76 5.13
CA SER A 284 3.71 -15.02 5.35
C SER A 284 2.91 -13.80 5.81
N LEU A 285 3.55 -12.83 6.46
CA LEU A 285 2.92 -11.59 6.92
C LEU A 285 2.90 -10.49 5.86
N ASP A 286 3.68 -10.62 4.79
CA ASP A 286 3.66 -9.71 3.64
C ASP A 286 2.80 -10.32 2.52
N PRO A 287 1.69 -9.66 2.12
CA PRO A 287 0.78 -10.19 1.10
C PRO A 287 1.42 -10.51 -0.24
N ARG A 288 2.45 -9.76 -0.66
CA ARG A 288 3.11 -9.95 -1.96
C ARG A 288 4.12 -11.08 -1.89
N LEU A 289 4.90 -11.15 -0.82
CA LEU A 289 5.84 -12.25 -0.60
C LEU A 289 5.11 -13.58 -0.44
N LEU A 290 3.97 -13.59 0.26
CA LEU A 290 3.10 -14.77 0.35
C LEU A 290 2.56 -15.16 -1.03
N ALA A 291 2.10 -14.20 -1.84
CA ALA A 291 1.64 -14.45 -3.20
C ALA A 291 2.72 -15.03 -4.12
N GLU A 292 3.97 -14.55 -3.99
CA GLU A 292 5.10 -15.11 -4.70
C GLU A 292 5.43 -16.52 -4.23
N ALA A 293 5.46 -16.76 -2.92
CA ALA A 293 5.68 -18.09 -2.35
C ALA A 293 4.62 -19.09 -2.80
N VAL A 294 3.34 -18.70 -2.85
CA VAL A 294 2.25 -19.54 -3.36
C VAL A 294 2.52 -19.99 -4.79
N ARG A 295 2.95 -19.07 -5.67
CA ARG A 295 3.25 -19.41 -7.08
C ARG A 295 4.54 -20.21 -7.24
N ARG A 296 5.64 -19.75 -6.61
CA ARG A 296 6.97 -20.34 -6.73
C ARG A 296 6.99 -21.77 -6.19
N GLU A 297 6.44 -21.95 -4.99
CA GLU A 297 6.40 -23.26 -4.33
C GLU A 297 5.20 -24.11 -4.79
N ARG A 298 4.36 -23.59 -5.69
CA ARG A 298 3.14 -24.23 -6.20
C ARG A 298 2.22 -24.70 -5.08
N ILE A 299 1.98 -23.85 -4.09
CA ILE A 299 1.06 -24.16 -2.98
C ILE A 299 -0.34 -24.32 -3.57
N THR A 300 -1.01 -25.43 -3.26
CA THR A 300 -2.37 -25.74 -3.73
C THR A 300 -3.42 -25.49 -2.66
N ALA A 301 -3.04 -25.57 -1.38
CA ALA A 301 -3.96 -25.33 -0.27
C ALA A 301 -3.33 -24.47 0.82
N LEU A 302 -4.12 -23.54 1.36
CA LEU A 302 -3.65 -22.57 2.35
C LEU A 302 -4.74 -22.31 3.39
N PHE A 303 -4.34 -22.24 4.66
CA PHE A 303 -5.18 -21.71 5.73
C PHE A 303 -4.62 -20.35 6.17
N LEU A 304 -5.49 -19.34 6.25
CA LEU A 304 -5.14 -18.01 6.75
C LEU A 304 -6.06 -17.63 7.91
N THR A 305 -5.52 -16.88 8.89
CA THR A 305 -6.41 -16.18 9.82
C THR A 305 -7.25 -15.17 9.04
N THR A 306 -8.48 -14.90 9.47
CA THR A 306 -9.37 -13.96 8.79
C THR A 306 -8.72 -12.59 8.57
N ALA A 307 -7.92 -12.10 9.52
CA ALA A 307 -7.19 -10.83 9.38
C ALA A 307 -6.16 -10.87 8.23
N LEU A 308 -5.36 -11.93 8.14
CA LEU A 308 -4.38 -12.11 7.08
C LEU A 308 -5.05 -12.36 5.72
N PHE A 309 -6.13 -13.14 5.69
CA PHE A 309 -6.97 -13.29 4.51
C PHE A 309 -7.49 -11.93 4.02
N ASN A 310 -8.05 -11.11 4.91
CA ASN A 310 -8.57 -9.79 4.54
C ASN A 310 -7.48 -8.87 4.00
N GLN A 311 -6.27 -8.94 4.56
CA GLN A 311 -5.13 -8.16 4.11
C GLN A 311 -4.69 -8.61 2.70
N VAL A 312 -4.49 -9.91 2.50
CA VAL A 312 -4.07 -10.47 1.21
C VAL A 312 -5.15 -10.30 0.13
N ALA A 313 -6.43 -10.45 0.48
CA ALA A 313 -7.55 -10.21 -0.43
C ALA A 313 -7.65 -8.74 -0.89
N ARG A 314 -7.13 -7.78 -0.10
CA ARG A 314 -7.13 -6.36 -0.47
C ARG A 314 -5.89 -5.97 -1.26
N GLU A 315 -4.73 -6.51 -0.89
CA GLU A 315 -3.44 -6.08 -1.44
C GLU A 315 -2.93 -6.96 -2.58
N ALA A 316 -3.33 -8.23 -2.62
CA ALA A 316 -2.88 -9.22 -3.60
C ALA A 316 -3.92 -10.33 -3.86
N PRO A 317 -5.19 -10.03 -4.19
CA PRO A 317 -6.25 -11.03 -4.29
C PRO A 317 -5.99 -12.12 -5.36
N ALA A 318 -5.26 -11.79 -6.42
CA ALA A 318 -4.85 -12.74 -7.46
C ALA A 318 -3.93 -13.86 -6.93
N ALA A 319 -3.33 -13.70 -5.74
CA ALA A 319 -2.56 -14.75 -5.07
C ALA A 319 -3.37 -16.01 -4.82
N PHE A 320 -4.69 -15.87 -4.68
CA PHE A 320 -5.59 -16.96 -4.37
C PHE A 320 -6.10 -17.72 -5.60
N ALA A 321 -5.98 -17.14 -6.80
CA ALA A 321 -6.53 -17.72 -8.01
C ALA A 321 -5.94 -19.10 -8.37
N THR A 322 -4.69 -19.36 -7.96
CA THR A 322 -4.00 -20.64 -8.22
C THR A 322 -4.24 -21.69 -7.14
N LEU A 323 -4.90 -21.34 -6.03
CA LEU A 323 -5.18 -22.28 -4.94
C LEU A 323 -6.39 -23.15 -5.30
N GLU A 324 -6.25 -24.46 -5.07
CA GLU A 324 -7.37 -25.40 -5.11
C GLU A 324 -8.27 -25.19 -3.89
N HIS A 325 -7.67 -24.95 -2.72
CA HIS A 325 -8.37 -24.79 -1.45
C HIS A 325 -7.82 -23.61 -0.64
N LEU A 326 -8.61 -22.56 -0.46
CA LEU A 326 -8.31 -21.49 0.48
C LEU A 326 -9.28 -21.55 1.65
N LEU A 327 -8.74 -21.79 2.84
CA LEU A 327 -9.46 -21.78 4.08
C LEU A 327 -9.13 -20.49 4.82
N PHE A 328 -10.13 -19.82 5.38
CA PHE A 328 -9.91 -18.71 6.30
C PHE A 328 -10.82 -18.83 7.51
N GLY A 329 -10.36 -18.36 8.66
CA GLY A 329 -11.14 -18.44 9.88
C GLY A 329 -10.42 -17.86 11.09
N GLY A 330 -11.04 -18.05 12.25
CA GLY A 330 -10.51 -17.56 13.53
C GLY A 330 -11.15 -16.26 13.99
N GLU A 331 -11.67 -15.40 13.11
CA GLU A 331 -12.39 -14.15 13.46
C GLU A 331 -13.57 -13.86 12.54
N ALA A 332 -14.38 -12.84 12.89
CA ALA A 332 -15.41 -12.33 11.99
C ALA A 332 -14.76 -11.76 10.73
N VAL A 333 -15.25 -12.17 9.55
CA VAL A 333 -14.70 -11.79 8.25
C VAL A 333 -15.37 -10.53 7.70
N ASP A 334 -14.57 -9.73 6.99
CA ASP A 334 -15.06 -8.61 6.19
C ASP A 334 -15.65 -9.15 4.87
N PRO A 335 -16.98 -9.02 4.64
CA PRO A 335 -17.60 -9.46 3.41
C PRO A 335 -17.04 -8.75 2.17
N GLY A 336 -16.50 -7.54 2.31
CA GLY A 336 -15.81 -6.81 1.24
C GLY A 336 -14.54 -7.50 0.77
N ALA A 337 -13.71 -8.00 1.69
CA ALA A 337 -12.53 -8.79 1.36
C ALA A 337 -12.88 -10.12 0.65
N VAL A 338 -13.98 -10.77 1.06
CA VAL A 338 -14.47 -11.99 0.39
C VAL A 338 -14.95 -11.69 -1.03
N LEU A 339 -15.63 -10.56 -1.23
CA LEU A 339 -16.02 -10.09 -2.56
C LEU A 339 -14.80 -9.81 -3.44
N ALA A 340 -13.80 -9.09 -2.93
CA ALA A 340 -12.56 -8.79 -3.67
C ALA A 340 -11.81 -10.06 -4.12
N CYS A 341 -11.72 -11.05 -3.24
CA CYS A 341 -11.15 -12.37 -3.56
C CYS A 341 -11.92 -13.07 -4.69
N ARG A 342 -13.27 -13.01 -4.67
CA ARG A 342 -14.10 -13.62 -5.73
C ARG A 342 -14.06 -12.88 -7.06
N GLU A 343 -14.01 -11.55 -7.04
CA GLU A 343 -13.99 -10.72 -8.25
C GLU A 343 -12.63 -10.81 -8.98
N SER A 344 -11.55 -11.16 -8.28
CA SER A 344 -10.18 -11.21 -8.82
C SER A 344 -9.73 -12.59 -9.36
N GLY A 345 -10.66 -13.54 -9.50
CA GLY A 345 -10.35 -14.94 -9.82
C GLY A 345 -10.30 -15.78 -8.54
N PRO A 346 -11.43 -16.40 -8.12
CA PRO A 346 -11.50 -17.11 -6.85
C PRO A 346 -10.65 -18.38 -6.88
N PRO A 347 -10.18 -18.85 -5.71
CA PRO A 347 -9.63 -20.20 -5.59
C PRO A 347 -10.69 -21.24 -5.97
N GLY A 348 -10.25 -22.46 -6.29
CA GLY A 348 -11.15 -23.57 -6.63
C GLY A 348 -12.24 -23.80 -5.58
N ARG A 349 -11.89 -23.69 -4.30
CA ARG A 349 -12.82 -23.67 -3.17
C ARG A 349 -12.38 -22.63 -2.13
N LEU A 350 -13.27 -21.66 -1.87
CA LEU A 350 -13.12 -20.67 -0.79
C LEU A 350 -13.97 -21.10 0.41
N LEU A 351 -13.33 -21.35 1.55
CA LEU A 351 -13.94 -21.97 2.72
C LEU A 351 -13.81 -21.06 3.95
N HIS A 352 -14.93 -20.69 4.55
CA HIS A 352 -14.95 -20.06 5.87
C HIS A 352 -15.06 -21.16 6.93
N VAL A 353 -14.04 -21.30 7.77
CA VAL A 353 -13.95 -22.33 8.80
C VAL A 353 -14.00 -21.73 10.19
N TYR A 354 -14.61 -22.47 11.12
CA TYR A 354 -14.77 -22.04 12.50
C TYR A 354 -14.58 -23.22 13.45
N GLY A 355 -13.87 -22.99 14.54
CA GLY A 355 -13.76 -23.94 15.63
C GLY A 355 -12.97 -23.35 16.80
N PRO A 356 -13.32 -23.73 18.04
CA PRO A 356 -12.44 -23.51 19.18
C PRO A 356 -11.38 -24.61 19.26
N THR A 357 -10.24 -24.29 19.89
CA THR A 357 -9.18 -25.25 20.17
C THR A 357 -9.66 -26.46 20.95
N GLU A 358 -10.65 -26.28 21.83
CA GLU A 358 -11.27 -27.33 22.61
C GLU A 358 -12.03 -28.39 21.78
N ASN A 359 -12.29 -28.14 20.49
CA ASN A 359 -12.81 -29.12 19.53
C ASN A 359 -11.89 -29.30 18.30
N THR A 360 -10.59 -29.06 18.50
CA THR A 360 -9.49 -29.32 17.55
C THR A 360 -9.62 -28.57 16.23
N THR A 361 -9.23 -27.29 16.26
CA THR A 361 -9.07 -26.42 15.09
C THR A 361 -10.39 -26.05 14.38
N PHE A 362 -11.10 -27.00 13.74
CA PHE A 362 -12.33 -26.74 12.98
C PHE A 362 -13.51 -27.61 13.46
N SER A 363 -14.61 -26.96 13.84
CA SER A 363 -15.90 -27.58 14.18
C SER A 363 -16.92 -27.45 13.07
N THR A 364 -16.89 -26.34 12.34
CA THR A 364 -17.81 -26.03 11.25
C THR A 364 -17.09 -25.45 10.05
N TRP A 365 -17.73 -25.56 8.89
CA TRP A 365 -17.23 -25.01 7.64
C TRP A 365 -18.38 -24.56 6.73
N TYR A 366 -18.11 -23.53 5.94
CA TYR A 366 -19.00 -22.98 4.93
C TYR A 366 -18.27 -22.85 3.60
N LEU A 367 -18.83 -23.40 2.52
CA LEU A 367 -18.36 -23.12 1.16
C LEU A 367 -18.91 -21.76 0.75
N VAL A 368 -18.03 -20.79 0.54
CA VAL A 368 -18.42 -19.44 0.16
C VAL A 368 -18.93 -19.45 -1.28
N GLY A 369 -20.26 -19.28 -1.42
CA GLY A 369 -20.95 -19.11 -2.70
C GLY A 369 -21.05 -17.65 -3.11
N GLU A 370 -22.24 -17.22 -3.55
CA GLU A 370 -22.51 -15.81 -3.82
C GLU A 370 -22.62 -14.99 -2.54
N VAL A 371 -22.00 -13.81 -2.55
CA VAL A 371 -22.06 -12.84 -1.44
C VAL A 371 -22.80 -11.61 -1.95
N ALA A 372 -23.88 -11.22 -1.28
CA ALA A 372 -24.62 -10.02 -1.64
C ALA A 372 -23.79 -8.75 -1.36
N ARG A 373 -23.84 -7.76 -2.24
CA ARG A 373 -23.23 -6.44 -1.99
C ARG A 373 -23.90 -5.81 -0.75
N GLY A 374 -23.10 -5.51 0.28
CA GLY A 374 -23.58 -5.02 1.57
C GLY A 374 -23.96 -6.10 2.59
N ALA A 375 -23.56 -7.37 2.37
CA ALA A 375 -23.69 -8.41 3.39
C ALA A 375 -22.98 -7.98 4.69
N ALA A 376 -23.60 -8.24 5.84
CA ALA A 376 -23.05 -7.85 7.15
C ALA A 376 -22.12 -8.91 7.76
N THR A 377 -22.28 -10.18 7.39
CA THR A 377 -21.47 -11.30 7.88
C THR A 377 -21.37 -12.40 6.82
N ILE A 378 -20.40 -13.31 6.96
CA ILE A 378 -20.34 -14.57 6.22
C ILE A 378 -20.64 -15.72 7.18
N PRO A 379 -21.52 -16.68 6.83
CA PRO A 379 -21.86 -17.80 7.70
C PRO A 379 -20.65 -18.68 8.06
N ILE A 380 -20.71 -19.31 9.22
CA ILE A 380 -19.73 -20.33 9.68
C ILE A 380 -20.15 -21.76 9.29
N GLY A 381 -21.34 -21.90 8.68
CA GLY A 381 -21.72 -23.08 7.92
C GLY A 381 -22.28 -24.23 8.76
N ARG A 382 -21.85 -25.46 8.45
CA ARG A 382 -22.35 -26.70 9.07
C ARG A 382 -21.23 -27.47 9.76
N ALA A 383 -21.59 -28.46 10.58
CA ALA A 383 -20.61 -29.30 11.26
C ALA A 383 -19.64 -29.96 10.28
N VAL A 384 -18.36 -30.04 10.66
CA VAL A 384 -17.37 -30.91 10.02
C VAL A 384 -17.75 -32.37 10.32
N ALA A 385 -17.47 -33.28 9.38
CA ALA A 385 -17.70 -34.71 9.58
C ALA A 385 -17.09 -35.22 10.90
N GLY A 386 -17.86 -35.99 11.67
CA GLY A 386 -17.44 -36.49 12.99
C GLY A 386 -17.51 -35.46 14.12
N SER A 387 -18.10 -34.28 13.90
CA SER A 387 -18.51 -33.33 14.94
C SER A 387 -20.02 -33.21 15.00
N THR A 388 -20.51 -32.82 16.17
CA THR A 388 -21.90 -32.40 16.37
C THR A 388 -21.95 -30.91 16.71
N VAL A 389 -23.02 -30.23 16.28
CA VAL A 389 -23.23 -28.81 16.61
C VAL A 389 -24.68 -28.52 16.97
N HIS A 390 -24.88 -27.94 18.14
CA HIS A 390 -26.19 -27.61 18.70
C HIS A 390 -26.27 -26.12 19.04
N VAL A 391 -27.40 -25.49 18.74
CA VAL A 391 -27.70 -24.12 19.15
C VAL A 391 -28.69 -24.22 20.29
N LEU A 392 -28.21 -23.97 21.50
CA LEU A 392 -28.93 -24.24 22.74
C LEU A 392 -29.23 -22.95 23.50
N ASP A 393 -30.26 -23.00 24.33
CA ASP A 393 -30.51 -21.96 25.32
C ASP A 393 -29.72 -22.22 26.63
N ARG A 394 -29.99 -21.40 27.65
CA ARG A 394 -29.32 -21.50 28.96
C ARG A 394 -29.66 -22.76 29.75
N TRP A 395 -30.71 -23.48 29.36
CA TRP A 395 -31.18 -24.71 30.00
C TRP A 395 -30.76 -25.96 29.23
N MET A 396 -29.90 -25.81 28.21
CA MET A 396 -29.46 -26.89 27.32
C MET A 396 -30.60 -27.46 26.45
N GLU A 397 -31.63 -26.68 26.14
CA GLU A 397 -32.67 -27.08 25.18
C GLU A 397 -32.38 -26.54 23.77
N PRO A 398 -32.65 -27.31 22.70
CA PRO A 398 -32.47 -26.86 21.32
C PRO A 398 -33.37 -25.69 20.95
N LEU A 399 -32.79 -24.69 20.27
CA LEU A 399 -33.52 -23.53 19.80
C LEU A 399 -33.96 -23.66 18.33
N PRO A 400 -35.13 -23.11 17.95
CA PRO A 400 -35.61 -23.14 16.58
C PRO A 400 -34.74 -22.34 15.60
N ALA A 401 -34.85 -22.67 14.32
CA ALA A 401 -34.19 -21.91 13.25
C ALA A 401 -34.62 -20.44 13.27
N GLY A 402 -33.64 -19.53 13.21
CA GLY A 402 -33.82 -18.10 13.30
C GLY A 402 -33.62 -17.52 14.71
N VAL A 403 -33.63 -18.34 15.77
CA VAL A 403 -33.45 -17.86 17.14
C VAL A 403 -31.97 -17.92 17.57
N PRO A 404 -31.38 -16.80 18.03
CA PRO A 404 -30.01 -16.78 18.52
C PRO A 404 -29.83 -17.56 19.84
N GLY A 405 -28.84 -18.47 19.89
CA GLY A 405 -28.50 -19.28 21.05
C GLY A 405 -27.00 -19.45 21.24
N GLU A 406 -26.59 -20.15 22.31
CA GLU A 406 -25.19 -20.55 22.53
C GLU A 406 -24.85 -21.75 21.63
N LEU A 407 -23.72 -21.67 20.93
CA LEU A 407 -23.18 -22.80 20.17
C LEU A 407 -22.51 -23.80 21.10
N CYS A 408 -22.98 -25.03 21.09
CA CYS A 408 -22.34 -26.18 21.74
C CYS A 408 -21.82 -27.14 20.67
N VAL A 409 -20.59 -27.59 20.80
CA VAL A 409 -19.94 -28.49 19.83
C VAL A 409 -19.55 -29.81 20.47
N GLY A 410 -19.70 -30.93 19.77
CA GLY A 410 -19.37 -32.25 20.27
C GLY A 410 -18.72 -33.15 19.23
N GLY A 411 -18.73 -34.45 19.50
CA GLY A 411 -18.18 -35.49 18.63
C GLY A 411 -16.69 -35.75 18.82
N ALA A 412 -16.08 -36.45 17.85
CA ALA A 412 -14.73 -37.00 17.95
C ALA A 412 -13.61 -35.93 17.95
N GLY A 413 -13.93 -34.68 17.62
CA GLY A 413 -12.98 -33.56 17.69
C GLY A 413 -12.72 -33.04 19.11
N LEU A 414 -13.51 -33.44 20.09
CA LEU A 414 -13.42 -32.89 21.44
C LEU A 414 -12.10 -33.24 22.12
N ALA A 415 -11.48 -32.21 22.70
CA ALA A 415 -10.35 -32.35 23.61
C ALA A 415 -10.74 -33.18 24.85
N ARG A 416 -9.73 -33.72 25.54
CA ARG A 416 -9.91 -34.41 26.83
C ARG A 416 -10.42 -33.41 27.89
N GLY A 417 -9.90 -32.18 27.86
CA GLY A 417 -10.23 -31.10 28.77
C GLY A 417 -9.07 -30.12 28.92
N TYR A 418 -9.05 -29.38 30.02
CA TYR A 418 -7.97 -28.48 30.37
C TYR A 418 -6.98 -29.12 31.35
N LEU A 419 -5.68 -29.00 31.06
CA LEU A 419 -4.60 -29.52 31.87
C LEU A 419 -4.64 -28.89 33.26
N SER A 420 -4.58 -29.72 34.31
CA SER A 420 -4.57 -29.28 35.71
C SER A 420 -5.77 -28.41 36.12
N ARG A 421 -6.91 -28.49 35.39
CA ARG A 421 -8.12 -27.69 35.64
C ARG A 421 -9.40 -28.55 35.51
N PRO A 422 -9.63 -29.52 36.42
CA PRO A 422 -10.80 -30.41 36.34
C PRO A 422 -12.13 -29.67 36.51
N GLU A 423 -12.20 -28.67 37.38
CA GLU A 423 -13.41 -27.87 37.62
C GLU A 423 -13.84 -27.11 36.36
N LEU A 424 -12.91 -26.38 35.73
CA LEU A 424 -13.17 -25.67 34.47
C LEU A 424 -13.51 -26.65 33.33
N THR A 425 -12.92 -27.85 33.36
CA THR A 425 -13.25 -28.90 32.39
C THR A 425 -14.71 -29.34 32.57
N ALA A 426 -15.16 -29.60 33.80
CA ALA A 426 -16.54 -29.98 34.08
C ALA A 426 -17.54 -28.86 33.75
N GLU A 427 -17.15 -27.60 33.95
CA GLU A 427 -17.97 -26.43 33.60
C GLU A 427 -18.19 -26.29 32.09
N LYS A 428 -17.14 -26.49 31.28
CA LYS A 428 -17.18 -26.25 29.84
C LYS A 428 -17.48 -27.50 29.00
N PHE A 429 -17.04 -28.67 29.44
CA PHE A 429 -17.27 -29.96 28.78
C PHE A 429 -18.37 -30.70 29.52
N VAL A 430 -19.61 -30.35 29.20
CA VAL A 430 -20.82 -30.86 29.85
C VAL A 430 -21.28 -32.17 29.21
N PRO A 431 -22.08 -33.02 29.90
CA PRO A 431 -22.69 -34.18 29.27
C PRO A 431 -23.53 -33.80 28.05
N ASP A 432 -23.52 -34.65 27.01
CA ASP A 432 -24.36 -34.49 25.83
C ASP A 432 -25.72 -35.20 26.06
N PRO A 433 -26.83 -34.45 26.28
CA PRO A 433 -28.14 -35.05 26.51
C PRO A 433 -28.80 -35.59 25.23
N PHE A 434 -28.22 -35.33 24.05
CA PHE A 434 -28.81 -35.70 22.77
C PHE A 434 -28.17 -36.94 22.14
N SER A 435 -27.01 -37.35 22.65
CA SER A 435 -26.30 -38.53 22.16
C SER A 435 -26.79 -39.81 22.84
N GLY A 436 -26.92 -40.88 22.04
CA GLY A 436 -27.13 -42.24 22.55
C GLY A 436 -25.85 -42.91 23.04
N GLU A 437 -24.67 -42.32 22.85
CA GLU A 437 -23.39 -42.88 23.29
C GLU A 437 -23.11 -42.57 24.77
N PRO A 438 -22.90 -43.61 25.62
CA PRO A 438 -22.56 -43.40 27.02
C PRO A 438 -21.29 -42.54 27.19
N GLY A 439 -21.39 -41.47 27.97
CA GLY A 439 -20.25 -40.58 28.27
C GLY A 439 -19.95 -39.54 27.18
N ALA A 440 -20.82 -39.38 26.17
CA ALA A 440 -20.73 -38.28 25.22
C ALA A 440 -20.79 -36.92 25.92
N ARG A 441 -20.06 -35.95 25.37
CA ARG A 441 -19.91 -34.60 25.94
C ARG A 441 -20.14 -33.54 24.87
N LEU A 442 -20.56 -32.36 25.31
CA LEU A 442 -20.59 -31.13 24.53
C LEU A 442 -19.62 -30.12 25.15
N TYR A 443 -18.91 -29.38 24.31
CA TYR A 443 -18.16 -28.20 24.69
C TYR A 443 -19.00 -26.95 24.47
N ARG A 444 -19.23 -26.20 25.55
CA ARG A 444 -19.88 -24.88 25.53
C ARG A 444 -18.91 -23.82 25.05
N THR A 445 -19.14 -23.28 23.85
CA THR A 445 -18.16 -22.40 23.19
C THR A 445 -18.12 -20.98 23.76
N GLY A 446 -19.21 -20.52 24.38
CA GLY A 446 -19.44 -19.10 24.72
C GLY A 446 -19.78 -18.23 23.50
N ASP A 447 -19.91 -18.80 22.31
CA ASP A 447 -20.22 -18.08 21.08
C ASP A 447 -21.73 -18.13 20.80
N ARG A 448 -22.31 -16.98 20.49
CA ARG A 448 -23.73 -16.82 20.17
C ARG A 448 -23.92 -16.88 18.65
N VAL A 449 -24.76 -17.81 18.21
CA VAL A 449 -25.01 -18.09 16.79
C VAL A 449 -26.50 -18.17 16.52
N ARG A 450 -26.87 -18.08 15.24
CA ARG A 450 -28.22 -18.33 14.75
C ARG A 450 -28.17 -19.36 13.64
N ARG A 451 -29.09 -20.32 13.67
CA ARG A 451 -29.26 -21.29 12.59
C ARG A 451 -30.25 -20.74 11.55
N GLY A 452 -29.85 -20.69 10.29
CA GLY A 452 -30.70 -20.35 9.16
C GLY A 452 -31.72 -21.46 8.84
N PRO A 453 -32.71 -21.19 7.98
CA PRO A 453 -33.71 -22.17 7.57
C PRO A 453 -33.14 -23.37 6.81
N ASP A 454 -31.99 -23.20 6.16
CA ASP A 454 -31.22 -24.20 5.42
C ASP A 454 -30.25 -25.00 6.32
N GLY A 455 -30.24 -24.72 7.62
CA GLY A 455 -29.36 -25.34 8.60
C GLY A 455 -27.98 -24.68 8.76
N THR A 456 -27.66 -23.70 7.92
CA THR A 456 -26.40 -22.94 7.95
C THR A 456 -26.30 -22.10 9.23
N LEU A 457 -25.16 -22.12 9.90
CA LEU A 457 -24.92 -21.34 11.12
C LEU A 457 -24.30 -19.98 10.79
N GLU A 458 -24.86 -18.93 11.38
CA GLU A 458 -24.36 -17.56 11.34
C GLU A 458 -23.83 -17.16 12.72
N PHE A 459 -22.64 -16.58 12.75
CA PHE A 459 -22.05 -16.05 13.97
C PHE A 459 -22.62 -14.66 14.30
N ILE A 460 -23.07 -14.45 15.55
CA ILE A 460 -23.65 -13.17 15.99
C ILE A 460 -22.70 -12.42 16.91
N GLY A 461 -22.02 -13.12 17.81
CA GLY A 461 -21.17 -12.49 18.82
C GLY A 461 -20.82 -13.46 19.94
N ARG A 462 -20.37 -12.94 21.09
CA ARG A 462 -20.01 -13.74 22.26
C ARG A 462 -20.91 -13.46 23.45
N THR A 463 -21.07 -14.44 24.32
CA THR A 463 -21.79 -14.30 25.60
C THR A 463 -20.85 -13.95 26.76
N ASP A 464 -19.53 -14.10 26.57
CA ASP A 464 -18.48 -13.75 27.54
C ASP A 464 -17.63 -12.55 27.08
N ALA A 465 -16.64 -12.16 27.91
CA ALA A 465 -15.78 -10.99 27.68
C ALA A 465 -14.55 -11.29 26.80
N GLN A 466 -14.40 -12.51 26.27
CA GLN A 466 -13.28 -12.84 25.40
C GLN A 466 -13.39 -12.13 24.07
N VAL A 467 -12.25 -11.81 23.49
CA VAL A 467 -12.15 -11.03 22.26
C VAL A 467 -11.20 -11.69 21.28
N LYS A 468 -11.41 -11.44 19.98
CA LYS A 468 -10.55 -11.89 18.90
C LYS A 468 -9.94 -10.65 18.23
N ILE A 469 -8.62 -10.53 18.31
CA ILE A 469 -7.85 -9.43 17.71
C ILE A 469 -6.70 -10.03 16.91
N ARG A 470 -6.59 -9.69 15.62
CA ARG A 470 -5.49 -10.07 14.71
C ARG A 470 -5.27 -11.59 14.58
N GLY A 471 -6.34 -12.36 14.68
CA GLY A 471 -6.37 -13.82 14.67
C GLY A 471 -6.19 -14.46 16.05
N PHE A 472 -5.96 -13.67 17.11
CA PHE A 472 -5.68 -14.18 18.44
C PHE A 472 -6.90 -14.11 19.34
N ARG A 473 -7.24 -15.24 19.96
CA ARG A 473 -8.20 -15.29 21.07
C ARG A 473 -7.48 -14.74 22.31
N ILE A 474 -7.95 -13.59 22.79
CA ILE A 474 -7.39 -12.90 23.95
C ILE A 474 -8.46 -12.85 25.03
N GLU A 475 -8.04 -13.17 26.25
CA GLU A 475 -8.81 -12.92 27.46
C GLU A 475 -8.29 -11.63 28.10
N PRO A 476 -9.09 -10.55 28.15
CA PRO A 476 -8.67 -9.32 28.82
C PRO A 476 -8.24 -9.55 30.28
N GLY A 477 -8.84 -10.52 30.98
CA GLY A 477 -8.47 -10.93 32.33
C GLY A 477 -7.02 -11.42 32.50
N GLU A 478 -6.40 -12.03 31.48
CA GLU A 478 -4.95 -12.40 31.52
C GLU A 478 -4.06 -11.15 31.52
N VAL A 479 -4.49 -10.12 30.80
CA VAL A 479 -3.82 -8.82 30.77
C VAL A 479 -4.04 -8.07 32.08
N GLU A 480 -5.27 -8.08 32.61
CA GLU A 480 -5.61 -7.51 33.93
C GLU A 480 -4.78 -8.15 35.04
N ALA A 481 -4.67 -9.48 35.07
CA ALA A 481 -3.87 -10.21 36.06
C ALA A 481 -2.37 -9.93 35.93
N ALA A 482 -1.84 -9.72 34.72
CA ALA A 482 -0.47 -9.30 34.52
C ALA A 482 -0.23 -7.86 35.00
N LEU A 483 -1.19 -6.96 34.78
CA LEU A 483 -1.15 -5.59 35.31
C LEU A 483 -1.19 -5.55 36.83
N LEU A 484 -2.06 -6.35 37.46
CA LEU A 484 -2.21 -6.45 38.92
C LEU A 484 -0.99 -7.05 39.64
N ARG A 485 -0.04 -7.65 38.92
CA ARG A 485 1.25 -8.11 39.47
C ARG A 485 2.28 -6.99 39.61
N LEU A 486 2.00 -5.80 39.09
CA LEU A 486 2.88 -4.64 39.22
C LEU A 486 2.51 -3.86 40.48
N ASP A 487 3.50 -3.59 41.35
CA ASP A 487 3.29 -2.88 42.62
C ASP A 487 2.65 -1.49 42.46
N THR A 488 2.75 -0.91 41.27
CA THR A 488 2.17 0.40 40.91
C THR A 488 0.70 0.33 40.44
N VAL A 489 0.07 -0.84 40.43
CA VAL A 489 -1.32 -1.03 39.95
C VAL A 489 -2.18 -1.63 41.06
N ARG A 490 -3.27 -0.94 41.42
CA ARG A 490 -4.22 -1.38 42.45
C ARG A 490 -5.40 -2.15 41.86
N GLU A 491 -6.01 -1.62 40.82
CA GLU A 491 -7.11 -2.25 40.06
C GLU A 491 -6.82 -2.11 38.57
N ALA A 492 -7.23 -3.07 37.74
CA ALA A 492 -7.08 -3.02 36.30
C ALA A 492 -8.29 -3.63 35.60
N VAL A 493 -8.74 -3.00 34.51
CA VAL A 493 -9.78 -3.48 33.60
C VAL A 493 -9.33 -3.27 32.18
N VAL A 494 -9.36 -4.32 31.36
CA VAL A 494 -8.94 -4.29 29.97
C VAL A 494 -10.15 -4.50 29.08
N VAL A 495 -10.30 -3.66 28.06
CA VAL A 495 -11.41 -3.73 27.10
C VAL A 495 -10.89 -3.59 25.68
N VAL A 496 -11.68 -4.08 24.72
CA VAL A 496 -11.45 -3.81 23.30
C VAL A 496 -12.26 -2.60 22.90
N ARG A 497 -11.59 -1.62 22.30
CA ARG A 497 -12.23 -0.46 21.67
C ARG A 497 -12.03 -0.50 20.16
N GLU A 498 -13.04 -0.01 19.46
CA GLU A 498 -13.07 0.19 18.01
C GLU A 498 -13.56 1.63 17.79
N ASP A 499 -12.63 2.58 17.71
CA ASP A 499 -12.95 4.00 17.56
C ASP A 499 -13.04 4.40 16.06
N ALA A 500 -12.52 3.55 15.16
CA ALA A 500 -12.71 3.57 13.71
C ALA A 500 -13.09 2.15 13.21
N PRO A 501 -13.98 1.99 12.21
CA PRO A 501 -14.39 0.67 11.73
C PRO A 501 -13.21 -0.18 11.27
N GLY A 502 -13.06 -1.38 11.84
CA GLY A 502 -11.98 -2.31 11.51
C GLY A 502 -10.69 -2.17 12.33
N ASP A 503 -10.52 -1.12 13.15
CA ASP A 503 -9.36 -0.93 14.03
C ASP A 503 -9.69 -1.28 15.49
N ARG A 504 -9.68 -2.58 15.80
CA ARG A 504 -9.89 -3.09 17.16
C ARG A 504 -8.59 -3.11 17.94
N ARG A 505 -8.56 -2.44 19.10
CA ARG A 505 -7.37 -2.33 19.96
C ARG A 505 -7.68 -2.59 21.44
N LEU A 506 -6.71 -3.17 22.16
CA LEU A 506 -6.79 -3.37 23.62
C LEU A 506 -6.43 -2.08 24.36
N VAL A 507 -7.31 -1.65 25.27
CA VAL A 507 -7.11 -0.49 26.15
C VAL A 507 -7.19 -0.95 27.60
N ALA A 508 -6.19 -0.62 28.41
CA ALA A 508 -6.16 -0.92 29.85
C ALA A 508 -6.53 0.32 30.67
N TYR A 509 -7.51 0.17 31.56
CA TYR A 509 -7.90 1.17 32.56
C TYR A 509 -7.42 0.70 33.92
N LEU A 510 -6.71 1.56 34.66
CA LEU A 510 -6.08 1.16 35.92
C LEU A 510 -6.20 2.22 37.00
N THR A 511 -6.12 1.80 38.27
CA THR A 511 -6.01 2.68 39.44
C THR A 511 -4.68 2.44 40.15
N VAL A 512 -4.18 3.44 40.87
CA VAL A 512 -2.91 3.38 41.59
C VAL A 512 -3.12 3.23 43.11
N PRO A 513 -2.22 2.53 43.83
CA PRO A 513 -2.25 2.50 45.29
C PRO A 513 -2.07 3.90 45.91
N ALA A 514 -2.66 4.13 47.09
CA ALA A 514 -2.56 5.42 47.77
C ALA A 514 -1.11 5.74 48.17
N GLY A 515 -0.60 6.91 47.76
CA GLY A 515 0.77 7.35 48.04
C GLY A 515 1.83 6.89 47.03
N MET A 516 1.45 6.25 45.92
CA MET A 516 2.32 5.93 44.78
C MET A 516 1.90 6.69 43.52
N ASP A 517 2.90 7.05 42.71
CA ASP A 517 2.68 7.63 41.39
C ASP A 517 2.36 6.54 40.35
N ALA A 518 1.59 6.91 39.32
CA ALA A 518 1.26 6.02 38.22
C ALA A 518 2.51 5.69 37.40
N SER A 519 2.75 4.40 37.14
CA SER A 519 3.76 3.99 36.15
C SER A 519 3.43 4.57 34.78
N SER A 520 4.45 5.07 34.07
CA SER A 520 4.26 5.58 32.71
C SER A 520 3.71 4.49 31.77
N PRO A 521 2.89 4.83 30.76
CA PRO A 521 2.41 3.86 29.77
C PRO A 521 3.53 3.06 29.10
N ALA A 522 4.70 3.67 28.88
CA ALA A 522 5.89 3.00 28.37
C ALA A 522 6.46 1.98 29.38
N GLY A 523 6.53 2.35 30.67
CA GLY A 523 6.96 1.45 31.74
C GLY A 523 6.01 0.26 31.93
N LEU A 524 4.69 0.50 31.89
CA LEU A 524 3.67 -0.56 31.93
C LEU A 524 3.79 -1.49 30.72
N ARG A 525 3.96 -0.93 29.51
CA ARG A 525 4.17 -1.71 28.28
C ARG A 525 5.43 -2.59 28.36
N ALA A 526 6.55 -2.01 28.80
CA ALA A 526 7.80 -2.74 28.97
C ALA A 526 7.68 -3.86 30.02
N ALA A 527 6.98 -3.58 31.13
CA ALA A 527 6.75 -4.57 32.17
C ALA A 527 5.86 -5.73 31.70
N LEU A 528 4.79 -5.45 30.95
CA LEU A 528 3.91 -6.48 30.38
C LEU A 528 4.62 -7.32 29.32
N LYS A 529 5.48 -6.73 28.47
CA LYS A 529 6.26 -7.45 27.45
C LYS A 529 7.19 -8.53 28.02
N ARG A 530 7.52 -8.49 29.32
CA ARG A 530 8.30 -9.54 29.98
C ARG A 530 7.52 -10.85 30.19
N SER A 531 6.20 -10.75 30.39
CA SER A 531 5.35 -11.89 30.79
C SER A 531 4.23 -12.23 29.80
N LEU A 532 3.85 -11.29 28.92
CA LEU A 532 2.82 -11.46 27.90
C LEU A 532 3.41 -11.38 26.48
N PRO A 533 2.85 -12.14 25.52
CA PRO A 533 3.14 -11.94 24.10
C PRO A 533 2.73 -10.54 23.64
N GLU A 534 3.40 -10.04 22.60
CA GLU A 534 3.18 -8.68 22.10
C GLU A 534 1.72 -8.38 21.73
N TYR A 535 0.99 -9.34 21.16
CA TYR A 535 -0.41 -9.17 20.78
C TYR A 535 -1.38 -9.02 21.98
N MET A 536 -0.96 -9.41 23.19
CA MET A 536 -1.75 -9.24 24.43
C MET A 536 -1.46 -7.92 25.15
N VAL A 537 -0.45 -7.16 24.73
CA VAL A 537 -0.05 -5.91 25.41
C VAL A 537 -0.97 -4.77 24.95
N PRO A 538 -1.69 -4.08 25.85
CA PRO A 538 -2.58 -2.96 25.51
C PRO A 538 -1.86 -1.86 24.72
N THR A 539 -2.54 -1.29 23.73
CA THR A 539 -2.00 -0.18 22.93
C THR A 539 -2.15 1.16 23.64
N ALA A 540 -3.09 1.28 24.58
CA ALA A 540 -3.29 2.45 25.43
C ALA A 540 -3.51 2.07 26.91
N PHE A 541 -3.08 2.95 27.81
CA PHE A 541 -3.23 2.82 29.27
C PHE A 541 -3.88 4.10 29.82
N VAL A 542 -5.00 3.98 30.53
CA VAL A 542 -5.77 5.09 31.08
C VAL A 542 -5.81 4.96 32.59
N THR A 543 -5.25 5.94 33.31
CA THR A 543 -5.25 5.94 34.78
C THR A 543 -6.50 6.66 35.29
N LEU A 544 -7.29 6.00 36.12
CA LEU A 544 -8.50 6.54 36.73
C LEU A 544 -8.31 6.72 38.25
N LYS A 545 -8.97 7.73 38.83
CA LYS A 545 -9.03 7.89 40.30
C LYS A 545 -9.76 6.72 40.96
N SER A 546 -10.77 6.18 40.28
CA SER A 546 -11.54 4.99 40.65
C SER A 546 -12.19 4.40 39.41
N LEU A 547 -12.34 3.07 39.33
CA LEU A 547 -13.12 2.45 38.27
C LEU A 547 -14.61 2.81 38.43
N PRO A 548 -15.32 3.24 37.37
CA PRO A 548 -16.74 3.52 37.45
C PRO A 548 -17.51 2.23 37.74
N LEU A 549 -18.47 2.27 38.66
CA LEU A 549 -19.26 1.12 39.08
C LEU A 549 -20.74 1.32 38.72
N THR A 550 -21.38 0.24 38.29
CA THR A 550 -22.84 0.12 38.16
C THR A 550 -23.50 0.15 39.55
N ALA A 551 -24.82 0.36 39.60
CA ALA A 551 -25.62 0.33 40.84
C ALA A 551 -25.49 -1.00 41.64
N ASN A 552 -25.02 -2.08 40.99
CA ASN A 552 -24.78 -3.38 41.59
C ASN A 552 -23.31 -3.59 42.03
N GLY A 553 -22.48 -2.55 42.05
CA GLY A 553 -21.08 -2.61 42.49
C GLY A 553 -20.11 -3.28 41.51
N LYS A 554 -20.51 -3.56 40.26
CA LYS A 554 -19.64 -4.08 39.19
C LYS A 554 -19.10 -2.95 38.32
N VAL A 555 -17.89 -3.09 37.77
CA VAL A 555 -17.31 -2.09 36.85
C VAL A 555 -18.21 -1.85 35.64
N ASP A 556 -18.59 -0.59 35.44
CA ASP A 556 -19.38 -0.11 34.31
C ASP A 556 -18.47 0.16 33.11
N ARG A 557 -18.25 -0.89 32.30
CA ARG A 557 -17.39 -0.85 31.10
C ARG A 557 -17.89 0.12 30.02
N ALA A 558 -19.19 0.40 29.96
CA ALA A 558 -19.77 1.30 28.96
C ALA A 558 -19.48 2.78 29.30
N SER A 559 -19.31 3.07 30.58
CA SER A 559 -18.97 4.41 31.09
C SER A 559 -17.46 4.69 31.11
N LEU A 560 -16.61 3.74 30.70
CA LEU A 560 -15.17 3.96 30.64
C LEU A 560 -14.85 5.04 29.59
N PRO A 561 -14.09 6.09 29.95
CA PRO A 561 -13.81 7.20 29.05
C PRO A 561 -13.04 6.72 27.82
N ALA A 562 -13.21 7.38 26.67
CA ALA A 562 -12.29 7.14 25.56
C ALA A 562 -10.86 7.48 26.02
N PRO A 563 -9.85 6.67 25.64
CA PRO A 563 -8.46 7.07 25.89
C PRO A 563 -8.25 8.41 25.18
N GLU A 564 -8.10 9.48 25.95
CA GLU A 564 -7.67 10.77 25.41
C GLU A 564 -6.38 10.52 24.62
N ALA A 565 -6.30 11.02 23.38
CA ALA A 565 -5.07 10.96 22.61
C ALA A 565 -3.96 11.55 23.48
N ALA A 566 -3.06 10.70 23.96
CA ALA A 566 -2.28 10.87 25.18
C ALA A 566 -1.90 12.33 25.48
N GLY A 567 -2.70 12.98 26.32
CA GLY A 567 -2.30 14.12 27.12
C GLY A 567 -2.00 13.59 28.52
N SER A 568 -0.73 13.34 28.84
CA SER A 568 -0.33 13.17 30.25
C SER A 568 0.89 14.04 30.56
N ASP A 569 0.64 15.07 31.35
CA ASP A 569 1.62 15.77 32.15
C ASP A 569 2.24 14.80 33.18
N ALA A 570 3.38 14.20 32.84
CA ALA A 570 4.43 13.75 33.75
C ALA A 570 5.66 13.34 32.91
N ALA A 571 6.83 13.90 33.24
CA ALA A 571 8.11 13.75 32.56
C ALA A 571 8.42 12.32 32.09
N GLY A 572 8.26 12.07 30.78
CA GLY A 572 8.69 10.87 30.08
C GLY A 572 9.90 11.13 29.18
N PRO A 573 10.51 10.08 28.59
CA PRO A 573 11.68 10.22 27.71
C PRO A 573 11.44 11.08 26.45
N ASP A 574 10.17 11.33 26.10
CA ASP A 574 9.74 12.20 25.00
C ASP A 574 9.52 13.67 25.40
N THR A 575 9.80 14.05 26.66
CA THR A 575 9.73 15.45 27.08
C THR A 575 11.00 16.22 26.75
N PRO A 576 10.91 17.53 26.45
CA PRO A 576 12.08 18.39 26.27
C PRO A 576 13.07 18.27 27.42
N ARG A 577 14.29 17.84 27.11
CA ARG A 577 15.40 17.68 28.06
C ARG A 577 16.26 18.93 28.10
N THR A 578 16.31 19.70 27.00
CA THR A 578 17.04 20.97 26.91
C THR A 578 16.11 22.14 26.60
N PRO A 579 16.48 23.38 26.96
CA PRO A 579 15.73 24.58 26.57
C PRO A 579 15.56 24.72 25.04
N VAL A 580 16.50 24.16 24.26
CA VAL A 580 16.41 24.13 22.79
C VAL A 580 15.33 23.14 22.34
N GLU A 581 15.29 21.94 22.94
CA GLU A 581 14.22 20.98 22.70
C GLU A 581 12.84 21.54 23.09
N GLU A 582 12.75 22.34 24.16
CA GLU A 582 11.47 22.88 24.67
C GLU A 582 10.86 23.90 23.72
N ILE A 583 11.70 24.82 23.25
CA ILE A 583 11.32 25.83 22.26
C ILE A 583 11.02 25.16 20.91
N LEU A 584 11.79 24.16 20.48
CA LEU A 584 11.51 23.42 19.23
C LEU A 584 10.22 22.61 19.29
N CYS A 585 9.93 21.93 20.40
CA CYS A 585 8.65 21.25 20.63
C CYS A 585 7.48 22.24 20.55
N GLY A 586 7.62 23.45 21.10
CA GLY A 586 6.63 24.52 20.98
C GLY A 586 6.42 24.98 19.54
N ILE A 587 7.50 25.20 18.80
CA ILE A 587 7.46 25.58 17.38
C ILE A 587 6.78 24.48 16.54
N TRP A 588 7.12 23.21 16.74
CA TRP A 588 6.50 22.12 15.99
C TRP A 588 5.04 21.90 16.36
N ALA A 589 4.68 22.03 17.64
CA ALA A 589 3.30 21.93 18.08
C ALA A 589 2.42 23.00 17.41
N GLU A 590 2.90 24.24 17.35
CA GLU A 590 2.21 25.34 16.69
C GLU A 590 2.07 25.11 15.17
N VAL A 591 3.17 24.75 14.50
CA VAL A 591 3.19 24.54 13.05
C VAL A 591 2.38 23.33 12.61
N LEU A 592 2.43 22.22 13.35
CA LEU A 592 1.70 20.98 13.03
C LEU A 592 0.25 21.01 13.53
N HIS A 593 -0.18 22.11 14.17
CA HIS A 593 -1.49 22.25 14.82
C HIS A 593 -1.77 21.12 15.83
N ARG A 594 -0.75 20.76 16.60
CA ARG A 594 -0.83 19.72 17.63
C ARG A 594 -0.71 20.35 19.01
N PRO A 595 -1.42 19.81 20.02
CA PRO A 595 -1.31 20.33 21.38
C PRO A 595 0.10 20.13 21.98
N ARG A 596 0.80 19.04 21.61
CA ARG A 596 2.19 18.75 21.98
C ARG A 596 2.89 17.88 20.93
N VAL A 597 4.22 17.93 20.92
CA VAL A 597 5.16 17.18 20.07
C VAL A 597 6.25 16.59 20.97
N GLY A 598 6.53 15.30 20.85
CA GLY A 598 7.58 14.61 21.60
C GLY A 598 8.98 14.78 20.98
N VAL A 599 10.04 14.68 21.80
CA VAL A 599 11.40 14.99 21.32
C VAL A 599 11.95 13.98 20.30
N GLU A 600 11.55 12.71 20.37
CA GLU A 600 11.98 11.66 19.43
C GLU A 600 10.97 11.42 18.29
N GLU A 601 9.85 12.15 18.28
CA GLU A 601 8.88 12.05 17.19
C GLU A 601 9.44 12.71 15.92
N SER A 602 9.29 12.05 14.77
CA SER A 602 9.73 12.57 13.47
C SER A 602 8.74 13.60 12.93
N PHE A 603 9.22 14.77 12.51
CA PHE A 603 8.44 15.85 11.91
C PHE A 603 7.55 15.35 10.78
N PHE A 604 8.07 14.45 9.94
CA PHE A 604 7.37 13.92 8.78
C PHE A 604 6.33 12.86 9.16
N ASP A 605 6.55 12.11 10.23
CA ASP A 605 5.62 11.11 10.75
C ASP A 605 4.42 11.79 11.42
N LEU A 606 4.63 12.98 11.98
CA LEU A 606 3.59 13.82 12.55
C LEU A 606 2.78 14.60 11.49
N GLY A 607 3.02 14.33 10.20
CA GLY A 607 2.30 14.95 9.09
C GLY A 607 2.95 16.22 8.53
N GLY A 608 4.18 16.53 8.96
CA GLY A 608 4.98 17.64 8.45
C GLY A 608 5.37 17.45 6.97
N HIS A 609 5.27 18.52 6.18
CA HIS A 609 5.70 18.59 4.78
C HIS A 609 6.59 19.80 4.55
N SER A 610 7.19 19.94 3.35
CA SER A 610 8.21 20.97 3.06
C SER A 610 7.78 22.42 3.38
N LEU A 611 6.48 22.71 3.32
CA LEU A 611 5.92 24.02 3.66
C LEU A 611 5.96 24.28 5.17
N LEU A 612 5.44 23.33 5.96
CA LEU A 612 5.50 23.35 7.42
C LEU A 612 6.96 23.30 7.91
N ALA A 613 7.81 22.55 7.20
CA ALA A 613 9.24 22.46 7.48
C ALA A 613 9.93 23.83 7.36
N THR A 614 9.50 24.65 6.39
CA THR A 614 10.00 26.02 6.22
C THR A 614 9.55 26.93 7.37
N GLN A 615 8.32 26.80 7.85
CA GLN A 615 7.83 27.54 9.02
C GLN A 615 8.57 27.15 10.31
N VAL A 616 8.79 25.85 10.51
CA VAL A 616 9.59 25.34 11.63
C VAL A 616 11.00 25.93 11.60
N VAL A 617 11.67 25.89 10.45
CA VAL A 617 13.04 26.39 10.29
C VAL A 617 13.09 27.91 10.51
N SER A 618 12.15 28.66 9.94
CA SER A 618 12.00 30.11 10.15
C SER A 618 11.90 30.47 11.63
N ARG A 619 10.96 29.84 12.34
CA ARG A 619 10.72 30.08 13.77
C ARG A 619 11.90 29.62 14.63
N ALA A 620 12.57 28.53 14.26
CA ALA A 620 13.78 28.06 14.93
C ALA A 620 14.97 29.03 14.74
N ARG A 621 15.20 29.54 13.53
CA ARG A 621 16.25 30.55 13.26
C ARG A 621 16.08 31.78 14.15
N ARG A 622 14.83 32.28 14.24
CA ARG A 622 14.48 33.42 15.11
C ARG A 622 14.67 33.10 16.59
N ALA A 623 14.17 31.95 17.05
CA ALA A 623 14.18 31.61 18.47
C ALA A 623 15.58 31.32 19.02
N PHE A 624 16.50 30.89 18.17
CA PHE A 624 17.86 30.49 18.58
C PHE A 624 18.99 31.35 18.02
N GLU A 625 18.67 32.36 17.19
CA GLU A 625 19.63 33.26 16.53
C GLU A 625 20.73 32.50 15.75
N VAL A 626 20.35 31.41 15.08
CA VAL A 626 21.24 30.60 14.24
C VAL A 626 20.76 30.59 12.79
N GLU A 627 21.70 30.48 11.85
CA GLU A 627 21.38 30.07 10.49
C GLU A 627 21.18 28.56 10.43
N LEU A 628 19.94 28.13 10.19
CA LEU A 628 19.54 26.72 10.10
C LEU A 628 19.06 26.41 8.69
N PRO A 629 19.83 25.73 7.83
CA PRO A 629 19.38 25.29 6.52
C PRO A 629 18.18 24.33 6.61
N LEU A 630 17.24 24.39 5.67
CA LEU A 630 16.09 23.47 5.64
C LEU A 630 16.52 22.00 5.57
N ARG A 631 17.68 21.72 4.96
CA ARG A 631 18.33 20.41 4.92
C ARG A 631 18.54 19.80 6.30
N ASP A 632 18.86 20.61 7.32
CA ASP A 632 19.14 20.11 8.66
C ASP A 632 17.92 19.46 9.31
N LEU A 633 16.71 19.98 9.07
CA LEU A 633 15.47 19.36 9.54
C LEU A 633 15.19 18.02 8.83
N PHE A 634 15.63 17.83 7.59
CA PHE A 634 15.48 16.56 6.88
C PHE A 634 16.49 15.49 7.32
N GLU A 635 17.71 15.91 7.66
CA GLU A 635 18.75 14.99 8.16
C GLU A 635 18.63 14.71 9.66
N ALA A 636 17.99 15.62 10.40
CA ALA A 636 17.67 15.49 11.81
C ALA A 636 16.15 15.71 12.01
N PRO A 637 15.32 14.74 11.63
CA PRO A 637 13.88 14.90 11.55
C PRO A 637 13.17 14.79 12.89
N THR A 638 13.87 14.65 14.01
CA THR A 638 13.29 14.66 15.36
C THR A 638 13.71 15.94 16.10
N VAL A 639 12.91 16.42 17.05
CA VAL A 639 13.26 17.61 17.84
C VAL A 639 14.60 17.42 18.56
N ALA A 640 14.86 16.23 19.09
CA ALA A 640 16.11 15.84 19.72
C ALA A 640 17.32 15.99 18.78
N ALA A 641 17.21 15.44 17.56
CA ALA A 641 18.29 15.49 16.59
C ALA A 641 18.53 16.93 16.09
N LEU A 642 17.45 17.70 15.87
CA LEU A 642 17.54 19.09 15.41
C LEU A 642 18.08 20.01 16.49
N ALA A 643 17.69 19.81 17.75
CA ALA A 643 18.23 20.52 18.90
C ALA A 643 19.74 20.34 19.00
N GLY A 644 20.23 19.11 18.82
CA GLY A 644 21.67 18.83 18.79
C GLY A 644 22.43 19.59 17.69
N ARG A 645 21.82 19.78 16.51
CA ARG A 645 22.40 20.60 15.43
C ARG A 645 22.42 22.08 15.76
N ILE A 646 21.31 22.61 16.27
CA ILE A 646 21.20 24.02 16.69
C ILE A 646 22.22 24.33 17.79
N GLU A 647 22.38 23.44 18.77
CA GLU A 647 23.38 23.60 19.83
C GLU A 647 24.83 23.53 19.30
N ALA A 648 25.09 22.72 18.27
CA ALA A 648 26.39 22.69 17.61
C ALA A 648 26.69 24.00 16.85
N LEU A 649 25.70 24.55 16.13
CA LEU A 649 25.82 25.82 15.41
C LEU A 649 26.04 27.00 16.38
N ARG A 650 25.33 27.02 17.52
CA ARG A 650 25.53 28.02 18.58
C ARG A 650 26.93 27.95 19.19
N ARG A 651 27.48 26.73 19.40
CA ARG A 651 28.84 26.54 19.92
C ARG A 651 29.93 26.90 18.91
N ALA A 652 29.67 26.76 17.62
CA ALA A 652 30.62 27.07 16.55
C ALA A 652 30.78 28.59 16.28
N GLY A 653 29.92 29.44 16.86
CA GLY A 653 29.98 30.89 16.64
C GLY A 653 29.73 31.31 15.18
N ALA A 654 29.21 30.40 14.35
CA ALA A 654 28.93 30.62 12.94
C ALA A 654 27.58 31.33 12.76
N GLY A 655 27.48 32.55 13.28
CA GLY A 655 26.30 33.40 13.17
C GLY A 655 26.58 34.60 12.29
N GLY A 656 26.62 34.41 10.96
CA GLY A 656 26.39 35.52 10.05
C GLY A 656 24.90 35.83 10.05
N THR A 657 24.43 36.67 10.97
CA THR A 657 23.00 37.01 11.08
C THR A 657 22.58 37.79 9.84
N ALA A 658 21.68 37.22 9.04
CA ALA A 658 21.00 37.96 7.99
C ALA A 658 20.35 39.24 8.56
N PRO A 659 20.33 40.37 7.82
CA PRO A 659 19.79 41.63 8.32
C PRO A 659 18.32 41.48 8.75
N ALA A 660 17.89 42.28 9.74
CA ALA A 660 16.52 42.28 10.22
C ALA A 660 15.56 42.81 9.13
N LEU A 661 14.41 42.16 8.95
CA LEU A 661 13.37 42.63 8.06
C LEU A 661 12.50 43.64 8.81
N ALA A 662 12.59 44.92 8.42
CA ALA A 662 11.92 46.03 9.10
C ALA A 662 11.20 46.95 8.10
N ARG A 663 10.24 47.75 8.59
CA ARG A 663 9.56 48.75 7.76
C ARG A 663 10.53 49.81 7.25
N VAL A 664 10.40 50.10 5.97
CA VAL A 664 11.20 51.09 5.24
C VAL A 664 10.37 52.35 4.97
N PRO A 665 10.95 53.56 5.06
CA PRO A 665 10.28 54.79 4.63
C PRO A 665 9.78 54.74 3.18
N ARG A 666 8.58 55.29 2.93
CA ARG A 666 7.92 55.34 1.60
C ARG A 666 8.23 56.63 0.81
N ASP A 667 9.19 57.41 1.29
CA ASP A 667 9.63 58.70 0.72
C ASP A 667 10.75 58.56 -0.32
N ARG A 668 11.21 57.34 -0.58
CA ARG A 668 12.23 56.99 -1.58
C ARG A 668 11.68 56.06 -2.65
N PRO A 669 12.28 56.01 -3.85
CA PRO A 669 11.97 54.98 -4.84
C PRO A 669 12.20 53.58 -4.24
N LEU A 670 11.20 52.72 -4.37
CA LEU A 670 11.24 51.36 -3.82
C LEU A 670 11.64 50.39 -4.93
N PRO A 671 12.70 49.58 -4.76
CA PRO A 671 13.11 48.61 -5.78
C PRO A 671 12.07 47.49 -5.89
N LEU A 672 12.00 46.86 -7.06
CA LEU A 672 11.28 45.59 -7.21
C LEU A 672 12.09 44.47 -6.52
N SER A 673 11.40 43.47 -5.99
CA SER A 673 12.05 42.19 -5.69
C SER A 673 12.61 41.58 -6.97
N PHE A 674 13.54 40.63 -6.88
CA PHE A 674 14.09 39.98 -8.08
C PHE A 674 12.99 39.31 -8.91
N ALA A 675 12.04 38.63 -8.25
CA ALA A 675 10.92 37.97 -8.89
C ALA A 675 9.95 38.95 -9.58
N GLN A 676 9.65 40.09 -8.93
CA GLN A 676 8.84 41.14 -9.56
C GLN A 676 9.54 41.76 -10.78
N GLN A 677 10.86 41.97 -10.71
CA GLN A 677 11.63 42.54 -11.82
C GLN A 677 11.53 41.67 -13.08
N ARG A 678 11.54 40.33 -12.94
CA ARG A 678 11.33 39.44 -14.09
C ARG A 678 9.93 39.54 -14.65
N LEU A 679 8.88 39.49 -13.83
CA LEU A 679 7.52 39.59 -14.36
C LEU A 679 7.29 40.92 -15.06
N TRP A 680 7.88 42.00 -14.54
CA TRP A 680 7.90 43.28 -15.22
C TRP A 680 8.65 43.19 -16.57
N LEU A 681 9.83 42.57 -16.63
CA LEU A 681 10.57 42.39 -17.88
C LEU A 681 9.82 41.53 -18.91
N VAL A 682 9.17 40.45 -18.46
CA VAL A 682 8.34 39.58 -19.31
C VAL A 682 7.15 40.35 -19.86
N ASP A 683 6.46 41.15 -19.04
CA ASP A 683 5.38 42.03 -19.51
C ASP A 683 5.86 43.05 -20.55
N ARG A 684 7.10 43.57 -20.41
CA ARG A 684 7.72 44.45 -21.42
C ARG A 684 8.06 43.72 -22.72
N MET A 685 8.41 42.44 -22.65
CA MET A 685 8.72 41.61 -23.83
C MET A 685 7.45 41.10 -24.52
N GLU A 686 6.40 40.81 -23.76
CA GLU A 686 5.11 40.30 -24.22
C GLU A 686 3.92 41.15 -23.73
N PRO A 687 3.79 42.41 -24.18
CA PRO A 687 2.70 43.28 -23.72
C PRO A 687 1.33 42.71 -24.04
N GLY A 688 0.44 42.73 -23.04
CA GLY A 688 -0.93 42.23 -23.19
C GLY A 688 -1.07 40.71 -23.07
N SER A 689 -0.05 40.01 -22.56
CA SER A 689 -0.14 38.59 -22.21
C SER A 689 -1.00 38.38 -20.96
N SER A 690 -1.79 37.31 -20.94
CA SER A 690 -2.57 36.86 -19.78
C SER A 690 -1.92 35.69 -19.03
N ALA A 691 -0.71 35.28 -19.43
CA ALA A 691 -0.01 34.11 -18.88
C ALA A 691 0.23 34.18 -17.36
N TYR A 692 0.30 35.39 -16.80
CA TYR A 692 0.52 35.65 -15.37
C TYR A 692 -0.72 36.21 -14.67
N ASN A 693 -1.90 36.03 -15.26
CA ASN A 693 -3.16 36.24 -14.53
C ASN A 693 -3.40 35.09 -13.54
N MET A 694 -3.93 35.43 -12.39
CA MET A 694 -4.31 34.52 -11.31
C MET A 694 -5.82 34.62 -11.06
N PRO A 695 -6.64 33.90 -11.85
CA PRO A 695 -8.09 33.85 -11.65
C PRO A 695 -8.49 32.85 -10.56
N PHE A 696 -9.38 33.26 -9.66
CA PHE A 696 -9.94 32.48 -8.56
C PHE A 696 -11.45 32.72 -8.46
N PRO A 697 -12.26 32.04 -9.28
CA PRO A 697 -13.71 32.15 -9.20
C PRO A 697 -14.28 31.21 -8.14
N LEU A 698 -15.17 31.77 -7.32
CA LEU A 698 -15.86 31.08 -6.23
C LEU A 698 -17.37 31.14 -6.46
N ARG A 699 -18.05 30.00 -6.39
CA ARG A 699 -19.50 29.93 -6.27
C ARG A 699 -19.90 30.24 -4.84
N LEU A 700 -20.85 31.14 -4.68
CA LEU A 700 -21.38 31.62 -3.41
C LEU A 700 -22.86 31.25 -3.32
N ARG A 701 -23.23 30.47 -2.30
CA ARG A 701 -24.62 30.04 -2.05
C ARG A 701 -25.15 30.58 -0.73
N GLY A 702 -26.22 31.36 -0.80
CA GLY A 702 -26.88 32.01 0.33
C GLY A 702 -27.17 33.50 0.09
N ALA A 703 -27.78 34.15 1.07
CA ALA A 703 -28.09 35.58 1.05
C ALA A 703 -26.81 36.44 1.13
N LEU A 704 -26.35 36.93 -0.01
CA LEU A 704 -25.13 37.73 -0.13
C LEU A 704 -25.42 39.24 -0.03
N ASP A 705 -24.75 39.94 0.89
CA ASP A 705 -24.73 41.40 0.94
C ASP A 705 -23.59 41.95 0.07
N ALA A 706 -23.91 42.36 -1.16
CA ALA A 706 -22.94 42.92 -2.09
C ALA A 706 -22.25 44.20 -1.57
N ARG A 707 -22.90 44.98 -0.69
CA ARG A 707 -22.31 46.18 -0.09
C ARG A 707 -21.27 45.82 0.96
N ALA A 708 -21.57 44.83 1.82
CA ALA A 708 -20.62 44.30 2.79
C ALA A 708 -19.41 43.67 2.08
N LEU A 709 -19.63 42.92 1.00
CA LEU A 709 -18.58 42.33 0.17
C LEU A 709 -17.68 43.39 -0.48
N ARG A 710 -18.25 44.46 -1.04
CA ARG A 710 -17.47 45.57 -1.57
C ARG A 710 -16.66 46.28 -0.47
N GLY A 711 -17.24 46.41 0.71
CA GLY A 711 -16.59 46.98 1.89
C GLY A 711 -15.39 46.15 2.36
N SER A 712 -15.52 44.83 2.41
CA SER A 712 -14.45 43.93 2.82
C SER A 712 -13.27 43.96 1.84
N LEU A 713 -13.53 43.94 0.54
CA LEU A 713 -12.49 44.08 -0.49
C LEU A 713 -11.76 45.43 -0.42
N THR A 714 -12.50 46.51 -0.14
CA THR A 714 -11.89 47.84 0.03
C THR A 714 -11.01 47.91 1.28
N ALA A 715 -11.43 47.28 2.38
CA ALA A 715 -10.63 47.18 3.60
C ALA A 715 -9.36 46.35 3.38
N LEU A 716 -9.44 45.25 2.62
CA LEU A 716 -8.30 44.42 2.25
C LEU A 716 -7.26 45.21 1.43
N VAL A 717 -7.68 45.94 0.39
CA VAL A 717 -6.77 46.76 -0.44
C VAL A 717 -6.15 47.91 0.37
N ARG A 718 -6.86 48.45 1.36
CA ARG A 718 -6.27 49.44 2.28
C ARG A 718 -5.16 48.82 3.14
N ARG A 719 -5.37 47.59 3.63
CA ARG A 719 -4.46 46.86 4.52
C ARG A 719 -3.18 46.39 3.82
N HIS A 720 -3.29 45.86 2.61
CA HIS A 720 -2.16 45.30 1.86
C HIS A 720 -1.68 46.24 0.77
N GLU A 721 -0.46 46.77 0.91
CA GLU A 721 0.14 47.69 -0.08
C GLU A 721 0.27 47.08 -1.47
N ALA A 722 0.57 45.78 -1.56
CA ALA A 722 0.77 45.08 -2.83
C ALA A 722 -0.44 45.20 -3.78
N LEU A 723 -1.67 45.13 -3.25
CA LEU A 723 -2.89 45.19 -4.07
C LEU A 723 -3.17 46.57 -4.68
N ARG A 724 -2.48 47.61 -4.20
CA ARG A 724 -2.54 48.99 -4.69
C ARG A 724 -1.17 49.50 -5.18
N THR A 725 -0.26 48.59 -5.50
CA THR A 725 1.06 48.90 -6.06
C THR A 725 1.03 48.80 -7.58
N VAL A 726 1.66 49.76 -8.25
CA VAL A 726 1.93 49.74 -9.69
C VAL A 726 3.45 49.81 -9.94
N PHE A 727 3.89 49.40 -11.11
CA PHE A 727 5.30 49.28 -11.48
C PHE A 727 5.63 50.26 -12.59
N ARG A 728 6.55 51.20 -12.31
CA ARG A 728 6.93 52.27 -13.24
C ARG A 728 8.42 52.28 -13.46
N GLU A 729 8.84 52.86 -14.58
CA GLU A 729 10.26 53.13 -14.84
C GLU A 729 10.63 54.49 -14.25
N HIS A 730 11.72 54.55 -13.49
CA HIS A 730 12.29 55.77 -12.93
C HIS A 730 13.81 55.74 -13.11
N ALA A 731 14.36 56.72 -13.84
CA ALA A 731 15.79 56.81 -14.13
C ALA A 731 16.41 55.54 -14.77
N GLY A 732 15.63 54.82 -15.59
CA GLY A 732 16.09 53.59 -16.27
C GLY A 732 15.96 52.31 -15.44
N GLU A 733 15.45 52.41 -14.19
CA GLU A 733 15.19 51.26 -13.32
C GLU A 733 13.68 51.10 -13.05
N ALA A 734 13.23 49.87 -12.87
CA ALA A 734 11.85 49.60 -12.44
C ALA A 734 11.71 49.91 -10.94
N VAL A 735 10.64 50.61 -10.57
CA VAL A 735 10.31 50.95 -9.17
C VAL A 735 8.86 50.62 -8.84
N GLN A 736 8.62 50.27 -7.57
CA GLN A 736 7.29 50.07 -7.00
C GLN A 736 6.70 51.43 -6.58
N VAL A 737 5.48 51.71 -7.01
CA VAL A 737 4.73 52.90 -6.61
C VAL A 737 3.44 52.48 -5.90
N VAL A 738 3.44 52.65 -4.58
CA VAL A 738 2.29 52.34 -3.73
C VAL A 738 1.27 53.48 -3.82
N LEU A 739 0.11 53.24 -4.43
CA LEU A 739 -0.94 54.24 -4.60
C LEU A 739 -1.74 54.45 -3.29
N PRO A 740 -2.35 55.62 -3.06
CA PRO A 740 -3.29 55.83 -1.96
C PRO A 740 -4.45 54.83 -2.00
N PRO A 741 -5.01 54.42 -0.83
CA PRO A 741 -6.13 53.49 -0.80
C PRO A 741 -7.36 54.09 -1.50
N ALA A 742 -7.99 53.28 -2.36
CA ALA A 742 -9.19 53.65 -3.11
C ALA A 742 -10.26 52.54 -3.01
N PRO A 743 -11.56 52.88 -3.14
CA PRO A 743 -12.62 51.86 -3.17
C PRO A 743 -12.46 50.88 -4.32
N VAL A 744 -12.59 49.58 -4.04
CA VAL A 744 -12.51 48.53 -5.06
C VAL A 744 -13.79 48.52 -5.91
N PRO A 745 -13.70 48.56 -7.25
CA PRO A 745 -14.84 48.30 -8.12
C PRO A 745 -15.31 46.85 -8.01
N LEU A 746 -16.62 46.64 -7.84
CA LEU A 746 -17.24 45.31 -7.88
C LEU A 746 -18.44 45.38 -8.85
N PRO A 747 -18.21 45.29 -10.17
CA PRO A 747 -19.28 45.18 -11.15
C PRO A 747 -20.15 43.95 -10.86
N VAL A 748 -21.47 44.13 -10.95
CA VAL A 748 -22.45 43.06 -10.77
C VAL A 748 -23.16 42.82 -12.10
N VAL A 749 -23.09 41.60 -12.61
CA VAL A 749 -23.78 41.17 -13.83
C VAL A 749 -24.90 40.22 -13.45
N ASP A 750 -26.13 40.57 -13.84
CA ASP A 750 -27.31 39.78 -13.55
C ASP A 750 -27.60 38.79 -14.68
N LEU A 751 -27.45 37.50 -14.39
CA LEU A 751 -27.64 36.40 -15.33
C LEU A 751 -28.96 35.66 -15.13
N ARG A 752 -29.81 36.09 -14.18
CA ARG A 752 -31.10 35.43 -13.88
C ARG A 752 -32.05 35.39 -15.08
N GLY A 753 -31.88 36.31 -16.04
CA GLY A 753 -32.65 36.35 -17.29
C GLY A 753 -32.00 35.63 -18.48
N SER A 754 -30.83 35.00 -18.30
CA SER A 754 -30.16 34.24 -19.37
C SER A 754 -30.87 32.92 -19.62
N ALA A 755 -30.85 32.45 -20.88
CA ALA A 755 -31.38 31.14 -21.23
C ALA A 755 -30.59 29.98 -20.57
N ASP A 756 -29.31 30.21 -20.31
CA ASP A 756 -28.41 29.29 -19.60
C ASP A 756 -27.45 30.14 -18.72
N PRO A 757 -27.86 30.48 -17.48
CA PRO A 757 -27.06 31.31 -16.58
C PRO A 757 -25.72 30.69 -16.21
N GLU A 758 -25.63 29.35 -16.16
CA GLU A 758 -24.42 28.61 -15.78
C GLU A 758 -23.37 28.74 -16.87
N ARG A 759 -23.73 28.42 -18.11
CA ARG A 759 -22.82 28.51 -19.27
C ARG A 759 -22.37 29.95 -19.54
N GLU A 760 -23.27 30.91 -19.33
CA GLU A 760 -22.93 32.32 -19.47
C GLU A 760 -21.97 32.79 -18.36
N ALA A 761 -22.13 32.26 -17.14
CA ALA A 761 -21.19 32.52 -16.06
C ALA A 761 -19.79 31.93 -16.35
N GLU A 762 -19.71 30.71 -16.89
CA GLU A 762 -18.45 30.10 -17.34
C GLU A 762 -17.76 30.95 -18.42
N ARG A 763 -18.52 31.43 -19.42
CA ARG A 763 -18.01 32.30 -20.49
C ARG A 763 -17.44 33.60 -19.94
N LEU A 764 -18.20 34.31 -19.11
CA LEU A 764 -17.78 35.59 -18.53
C LEU A 764 -16.60 35.43 -17.56
N ALA A 765 -16.57 34.36 -16.76
CA ALA A 765 -15.43 34.04 -15.91
C ALA A 765 -14.16 33.75 -16.73
N GLY A 766 -14.29 33.04 -17.87
CA GLY A 766 -13.21 32.80 -18.82
C GLY A 766 -12.67 34.08 -19.45
N GLU A 767 -13.55 34.96 -19.93
CA GLU A 767 -13.17 36.26 -20.50
C GLU A 767 -12.44 37.14 -19.48
N GLU A 768 -12.94 37.21 -18.24
CA GLU A 768 -12.29 37.97 -17.18
C GLU A 768 -10.89 37.41 -16.83
N SER A 769 -10.75 36.08 -16.84
CA SER A 769 -9.49 35.37 -16.57
C SER A 769 -8.41 35.66 -17.61
N LEU A 770 -8.80 35.83 -18.89
CA LEU A 770 -7.89 36.07 -20.01
C LEU A 770 -7.64 37.56 -20.29
N ARG A 771 -8.38 38.47 -19.66
CA ARG A 771 -8.21 39.92 -19.87
C ARG A 771 -6.86 40.38 -19.31
N PRO A 772 -5.97 41.03 -20.09
CA PRO A 772 -4.64 41.43 -19.63
C PRO A 772 -4.67 42.54 -18.57
N PHE A 773 -3.60 42.63 -17.77
CA PHE A 773 -3.34 43.76 -16.87
C PHE A 773 -2.33 44.75 -17.48
N ASP A 774 -2.42 46.00 -17.02
CA ASP A 774 -1.38 47.02 -17.24
C ASP A 774 -0.65 47.26 -15.92
N LEU A 775 0.62 46.85 -15.85
CA LEU A 775 1.43 46.93 -14.63
C LEU A 775 1.76 48.37 -14.21
N ALA A 776 1.73 49.33 -15.14
CA ALA A 776 2.06 50.73 -14.86
C ALA A 776 0.84 51.57 -14.41
N ALA A 777 -0.35 51.19 -14.88
CA ALA A 777 -1.60 51.88 -14.57
C ALA A 777 -2.38 51.25 -13.39
N GLY A 778 -2.41 49.91 -13.30
CA GLY A 778 -3.27 49.20 -12.35
C GLY A 778 -4.78 49.45 -12.58
N PRO A 779 -5.66 49.02 -11.65
CA PRO A 779 -5.38 48.19 -10.48
C PRO A 779 -5.00 46.75 -10.88
N LEU A 780 -4.17 46.10 -10.06
CA LEU A 780 -3.69 44.73 -10.29
C LEU A 780 -4.51 43.66 -9.58
N LEU A 781 -5.68 44.05 -9.08
CA LEU A 781 -6.77 43.22 -8.59
C LEU A 781 -8.06 43.67 -9.30
N ARG A 782 -8.77 42.73 -9.90
CA ARG A 782 -10.09 42.91 -10.49
C ARG A 782 -11.07 41.94 -9.85
N CYS A 783 -12.30 42.40 -9.65
CA CYS A 783 -13.37 41.61 -9.07
C CYS A 783 -14.60 41.70 -9.96
N LEU A 784 -15.34 40.60 -10.12
CA LEU A 784 -16.59 40.54 -10.88
C LEU A 784 -17.57 39.63 -10.14
N LEU A 785 -18.79 40.12 -9.89
CA LEU A 785 -19.86 39.33 -9.27
C LEU A 785 -20.92 39.00 -10.32
N LEU A 786 -21.15 37.72 -10.56
CA LEU A 786 -22.16 37.18 -11.46
C LEU A 786 -23.33 36.65 -10.61
N ARG A 787 -24.55 37.10 -10.89
CA ARG A 787 -25.75 36.69 -10.16
C ARG A 787 -26.56 35.70 -10.98
N LEU A 788 -26.55 34.43 -10.60
CA LEU A 788 -27.25 33.35 -11.29
C LEU A 788 -28.66 33.15 -10.72
N GLY A 789 -28.87 33.47 -9.43
CA GLY A 789 -30.15 33.37 -8.72
C GLY A 789 -30.27 34.37 -7.57
N GLU A 790 -31.34 34.26 -6.76
CA GLU A 790 -31.48 35.09 -5.55
C GLU A 790 -30.39 34.80 -4.51
N GLU A 791 -30.03 33.51 -4.38
CA GLU A 791 -29.04 33.00 -3.42
C GLU A 791 -27.88 32.25 -4.10
N ASP A 792 -27.69 32.45 -5.41
CA ASP A 792 -26.66 31.75 -6.19
C ASP A 792 -25.86 32.74 -7.02
N HIS A 793 -24.56 32.83 -6.72
CA HIS A 793 -23.66 33.82 -7.30
C HIS A 793 -22.31 33.18 -7.63
N VAL A 794 -21.57 33.79 -8.56
CA VAL A 794 -20.16 33.47 -8.81
C VAL A 794 -19.36 34.76 -8.64
N LEU A 795 -18.37 34.74 -7.74
CA LEU A 795 -17.45 35.84 -7.51
C LEU A 795 -16.09 35.49 -8.12
N CYS A 796 -15.68 36.25 -9.14
CA CYS A 796 -14.38 36.12 -9.76
C CYS A 796 -13.40 37.11 -9.13
N PHE A 797 -12.32 36.60 -8.53
CA PHE A 797 -11.14 37.38 -8.19
C PHE A 797 -10.07 37.12 -9.23
N THR A 798 -9.54 38.18 -9.85
CA THR A 798 -8.42 38.04 -10.77
C THR A 798 -7.34 39.02 -10.35
N LEU A 799 -6.14 38.53 -10.06
CA LEU A 799 -4.98 39.37 -9.78
C LEU A 799 -3.83 39.08 -10.73
N HIS A 800 -2.89 40.00 -10.86
CA HIS A 800 -1.64 39.73 -11.57
C HIS A 800 -0.62 39.07 -10.64
N HIS A 801 0.11 38.06 -11.11
CA HIS A 801 1.04 37.29 -10.30
C HIS A 801 2.17 38.14 -9.67
N VAL A 802 2.42 39.34 -10.20
CA VAL A 802 3.44 40.28 -9.67
C VAL A 802 3.07 40.89 -8.30
N VAL A 803 1.79 40.84 -7.90
CA VAL A 803 1.30 41.36 -6.61
C VAL A 803 0.75 40.28 -5.69
N GLY A 804 0.78 39.01 -6.10
CA GLY A 804 0.24 37.90 -5.32
C GLY A 804 0.66 36.53 -5.85
N ASP A 805 0.57 35.53 -4.99
CA ASP A 805 0.88 34.13 -5.27
C ASP A 805 -0.20 33.21 -4.65
N GLY A 806 -0.03 31.88 -4.78
CA GLY A 806 -1.00 30.91 -4.24
C GLY A 806 -1.25 31.10 -2.74
N TRP A 807 -0.19 31.29 -1.96
CA TRP A 807 -0.29 31.58 -0.53
C TRP A 807 -1.07 32.87 -0.24
N SER A 808 -0.82 33.92 -1.03
CA SER A 808 -1.55 35.19 -0.92
C SER A 808 -3.05 35.03 -1.13
N MET A 809 -3.50 34.04 -1.90
CA MET A 809 -4.92 33.76 -2.09
C MET A 809 -5.58 33.17 -0.84
N GLY A 810 -4.86 32.33 -0.09
CA GLY A 810 -5.31 31.85 1.22
C GLY A 810 -5.47 33.02 2.21
N VAL A 811 -4.50 33.93 2.26
CA VAL A 811 -4.57 35.16 3.08
C VAL A 811 -5.75 36.04 2.65
N LEU A 812 -5.89 36.29 1.35
CA LEU A 812 -6.98 37.09 0.77
C LEU A 812 -8.34 36.52 1.15
N THR A 813 -8.56 35.23 0.96
CA THR A 813 -9.87 34.60 1.17
C THR A 813 -10.24 34.60 2.66
N ARG A 814 -9.28 34.30 3.55
CA ARG A 814 -9.48 34.34 5.01
C ARG A 814 -9.82 35.74 5.50
N GLU A 815 -9.03 36.75 5.14
CA GLU A 815 -9.25 38.12 5.60
C GLU A 815 -10.54 38.71 5.01
N VAL A 816 -10.88 38.42 3.74
CA VAL A 816 -12.16 38.85 3.15
C VAL A 816 -13.35 38.26 3.89
N ALA A 817 -13.27 36.99 4.32
CA ALA A 817 -14.33 36.36 5.12
C ALA A 817 -14.52 37.03 6.48
N GLU A 818 -13.43 37.31 7.20
CA GLU A 818 -13.48 37.98 8.51
C GLU A 818 -14.01 39.42 8.39
N LEU A 819 -13.51 40.17 7.40
CA LEU A 819 -13.96 41.53 7.12
C LEU A 819 -15.42 41.58 6.67
N TYR A 820 -15.87 40.62 5.85
CA TYR A 820 -17.26 40.51 5.41
C TYR A 820 -18.19 40.24 6.59
N ALA A 821 -17.84 39.28 7.46
CA ALA A 821 -18.66 38.92 8.62
C ALA A 821 -18.87 40.11 9.56
N ALA A 822 -17.82 40.89 9.84
CA ALA A 822 -17.91 42.09 10.67
C ALA A 822 -18.83 43.16 10.03
N LEU A 823 -18.66 43.43 8.74
CA LEU A 823 -19.43 44.45 8.02
C LEU A 823 -20.91 44.05 7.81
N ALA A 824 -21.18 42.77 7.52
CA ALA A 824 -22.54 42.26 7.38
C ALA A 824 -23.32 42.30 8.71
N ALA A 825 -22.62 42.16 9.85
CA ALA A 825 -23.19 42.33 11.17
C ALA A 825 -23.31 43.80 11.63
N GLY A 826 -22.90 44.77 10.81
CA GLY A 826 -22.92 46.20 11.13
C GLY A 826 -21.82 46.66 12.11
N GLY A 827 -20.79 45.85 12.35
CA GLY A 827 -19.64 46.17 13.19
C GLY A 827 -18.48 46.82 12.42
N GLU A 828 -17.47 47.31 13.15
CA GLU A 828 -16.20 47.77 12.56
C GLU A 828 -15.21 46.61 12.37
N PRO A 829 -14.58 46.47 11.19
CA PRO A 829 -13.56 45.46 10.95
C PRO A 829 -12.27 45.75 11.73
N ALA A 830 -11.75 44.78 12.50
CA ALA A 830 -10.55 44.93 13.32
C ALA A 830 -9.53 43.80 13.07
N LEU A 831 -8.70 43.95 12.03
CA LEU A 831 -7.53 43.09 11.80
C LEU A 831 -6.25 43.77 12.37
N PRO A 832 -5.37 43.06 13.10
CA PRO A 832 -4.12 43.62 13.66
C PRO A 832 -3.20 44.21 12.57
N GLU A 833 -2.52 45.33 12.80
CA GLU A 833 -1.62 45.92 11.80
C GLU A 833 -0.48 44.97 11.39
N LEU A 834 -0.16 44.93 10.10
CA LEU A 834 0.94 44.10 9.59
C LEU A 834 2.31 44.69 10.00
N PRO A 835 3.24 43.86 10.52
CA PRO A 835 4.55 44.32 10.96
C PRO A 835 5.37 44.88 9.78
N VAL A 836 5.26 44.26 8.61
CA VAL A 836 5.91 44.66 7.36
C VAL A 836 4.97 44.53 6.17
N GLN A 837 5.34 45.14 5.05
CA GLN A 837 4.65 45.06 3.76
C GLN A 837 5.59 44.48 2.70
N TYR A 838 5.06 44.09 1.54
CA TYR A 838 5.87 43.47 0.49
C TYR A 838 7.03 44.36 0.01
N ALA A 839 6.84 45.67 -0.04
CA ALA A 839 7.91 46.61 -0.41
C ALA A 839 9.12 46.55 0.56
N ASP A 840 8.87 46.28 1.84
CA ASP A 840 9.92 46.13 2.85
C ASP A 840 10.74 44.86 2.59
N TYR A 841 10.05 43.76 2.24
CA TYR A 841 10.69 42.51 1.83
C TYR A 841 11.54 42.69 0.57
N ALA A 842 11.06 43.43 -0.43
CA ALA A 842 11.81 43.69 -1.66
C ALA A 842 13.12 44.45 -1.40
N VAL A 843 13.10 45.45 -0.52
CA VAL A 843 14.31 46.18 -0.09
C VAL A 843 15.26 45.24 0.65
N TRP A 844 14.76 44.53 1.66
CA TRP A 844 15.56 43.60 2.45
C TRP A 844 16.22 42.50 1.57
N GLN A 845 15.47 41.93 0.62
CA GLN A 845 15.97 40.89 -0.28
C GLN A 845 17.16 41.39 -1.12
N ARG A 846 17.09 42.65 -1.60
CA ARG A 846 18.17 43.27 -2.39
C ARG A 846 19.43 43.51 -1.56
N GLU A 847 19.27 43.90 -0.31
CA GLU A 847 20.39 44.14 0.61
C GLU A 847 21.04 42.82 1.05
N TYR A 848 20.21 41.84 1.43
CA TYR A 848 20.68 40.53 1.92
C TYR A 848 21.40 39.71 0.84
N LEU A 849 20.84 39.62 -0.38
CA LEU A 849 21.42 38.86 -1.48
C LEU A 849 22.43 39.69 -2.26
N SER A 850 23.48 40.13 -1.57
CA SER A 850 24.58 40.89 -2.14
C SER A 850 25.94 40.36 -1.65
N GLY A 851 27.02 40.73 -2.35
CA GLY A 851 28.38 40.35 -1.96
C GLY A 851 28.60 38.84 -1.84
N GLU A 852 29.23 38.42 -0.74
CA GLU A 852 29.63 37.02 -0.51
C GLU A 852 28.44 36.04 -0.41
N VAL A 853 27.28 36.49 0.13
CA VAL A 853 26.08 35.65 0.26
C VAL A 853 25.55 35.26 -1.12
N LEU A 854 25.49 36.23 -2.04
CA LEU A 854 25.04 35.99 -3.41
C LEU A 854 26.00 35.05 -4.16
N GLU A 855 27.32 35.26 -4.06
CA GLU A 855 28.29 34.40 -4.73
C GLU A 855 28.32 32.97 -4.19
N ALA A 856 28.14 32.77 -2.88
CA ALA A 856 28.03 31.44 -2.29
C ALA A 856 26.80 30.68 -2.83
N GLN A 857 25.65 31.35 -2.90
CA GLN A 857 24.42 30.79 -3.47
C GLN A 857 24.58 30.48 -4.96
N LEU A 858 25.11 31.42 -5.75
CA LEU A 858 25.34 31.25 -7.19
C LEU A 858 26.35 30.13 -7.49
N GLY A 859 27.44 30.04 -6.73
CA GLY A 859 28.49 29.03 -6.93
C GLY A 859 27.95 27.60 -6.94
N TRP A 860 27.08 27.27 -5.98
CA TRP A 860 26.44 25.96 -5.91
C TRP A 860 25.56 25.67 -7.13
N TRP A 861 24.75 26.63 -7.55
CA TRP A 861 23.86 26.47 -8.70
C TRP A 861 24.60 26.38 -10.04
N ARG A 862 25.71 27.13 -10.20
CA ARG A 862 26.61 27.04 -11.38
C ARG A 862 27.14 25.61 -11.52
N GLU A 863 27.66 25.04 -10.43
CA GLU A 863 28.18 23.67 -10.43
C GLU A 863 27.06 22.66 -10.74
N ARG A 864 25.89 22.81 -10.11
CA ARG A 864 24.79 21.85 -10.23
C ARG A 864 24.17 21.82 -11.63
N LEU A 865 24.09 22.97 -12.30
CA LEU A 865 23.48 23.11 -13.63
C LEU A 865 24.50 23.09 -14.77
N ALA A 866 25.79 22.90 -14.48
CA ALA A 866 26.83 22.81 -15.49
C ALA A 866 26.57 21.68 -16.48
N GLY A 867 26.46 22.02 -17.77
CA GLY A 867 26.18 21.04 -18.83
C GLY A 867 24.74 20.51 -18.86
N ALA A 868 23.80 21.17 -18.18
CA ALA A 868 22.38 20.87 -18.37
C ALA A 868 21.95 21.18 -19.81
N PRO A 869 21.08 20.35 -20.43
CA PRO A 869 20.60 20.61 -21.77
C PRO A 869 19.81 21.94 -21.79
N PRO A 870 20.02 22.80 -22.82
CA PRO A 870 19.37 24.11 -22.88
C PRO A 870 17.85 24.00 -23.12
N VAL A 871 17.43 22.97 -23.86
CA VAL A 871 16.04 22.71 -24.21
C VAL A 871 15.75 21.20 -24.09
N LEU A 872 14.62 20.87 -23.45
CA LEU A 872 14.07 19.52 -23.40
C LEU A 872 13.20 19.27 -24.64
N GLU A 873 13.65 18.35 -25.50
CA GLU A 873 12.95 17.93 -26.71
C GLU A 873 11.93 16.83 -26.38
N LEU A 874 10.68 17.23 -26.14
CA LEU A 874 9.57 16.29 -25.92
C LEU A 874 8.89 15.92 -27.25
N PRO A 875 8.19 14.77 -27.32
CA PRO A 875 7.40 14.37 -28.49
C PRO A 875 6.14 15.24 -28.61
N THR A 876 6.30 16.48 -29.06
CA THR A 876 5.21 17.42 -29.31
C THR A 876 4.45 17.03 -30.58
N ASP A 877 3.13 17.19 -30.57
CA ASP A 877 2.27 16.94 -31.74
C ASP A 877 2.49 17.98 -32.85
N ARG A 878 3.01 19.15 -32.49
CA ARG A 878 3.27 20.29 -33.38
C ARG A 878 4.63 20.93 -33.07
N PRO A 879 5.35 21.44 -34.08
CA PRO A 879 6.64 22.07 -33.85
C PRO A 879 6.51 23.38 -33.07
N ARG A 880 7.55 23.75 -32.31
CA ARG A 880 7.64 25.05 -31.64
C ARG A 880 7.66 26.17 -32.69
N THR A 881 6.64 27.02 -32.66
CA THR A 881 6.57 28.23 -33.50
C THR A 881 6.67 29.48 -32.62
N ALA A 882 7.21 30.57 -33.17
CA ALA A 882 7.19 31.87 -32.51
C ALA A 882 5.76 32.44 -32.52
N GLY A 883 4.90 31.91 -31.64
CA GLY A 883 3.48 32.22 -31.57
C GLY A 883 3.04 32.51 -30.14
N ARG A 884 2.15 33.50 -29.99
CA ARG A 884 1.64 34.02 -28.71
C ARG A 884 0.48 33.21 -28.11
N ASP A 885 0.20 32.02 -28.64
CA ASP A 885 -0.92 31.22 -28.15
C ASP A 885 -0.55 30.60 -26.79
N ALA A 886 -0.99 31.27 -25.74
CA ALA A 886 -0.82 30.85 -24.36
C ALA A 886 -1.94 29.93 -23.88
N ARG A 887 -2.91 29.51 -24.73
CA ARG A 887 -4.02 28.68 -24.27
C ARG A 887 -3.53 27.34 -23.72
N ALA A 888 -4.00 27.02 -22.52
CA ALA A 888 -3.74 25.76 -21.85
C ALA A 888 -4.82 24.74 -22.17
N GLY A 889 -4.42 23.53 -22.53
CA GLY A 889 -5.25 22.35 -22.35
C GLY A 889 -4.99 21.74 -20.97
N ARG A 890 -5.98 21.03 -20.43
CA ARG A 890 -5.88 20.33 -19.14
C ARG A 890 -6.36 18.89 -19.29
N TYR A 891 -5.62 17.95 -18.70
CA TYR A 891 -6.04 16.55 -18.57
C TYR A 891 -5.96 16.15 -17.10
N SER A 892 -7.09 15.85 -16.50
CA SER A 892 -7.19 15.44 -15.09
C SER A 892 -7.26 13.92 -14.97
N PHE A 893 -6.55 13.38 -14.00
CA PHE A 893 -6.49 11.94 -13.71
C PHE A 893 -6.40 11.73 -12.20
N THR A 894 -6.69 10.52 -11.74
CA THR A 894 -6.59 10.15 -10.32
C THR A 894 -5.77 8.88 -10.22
N LEU A 895 -4.71 8.90 -9.41
CA LEU A 895 -3.98 7.70 -9.06
C LEU A 895 -4.80 6.91 -8.03
N PRO A 896 -5.03 5.60 -8.22
CA PRO A 896 -5.81 4.80 -7.30
C PRO A 896 -5.32 4.92 -5.84
N ALA A 897 -6.23 4.83 -4.87
CA ALA A 897 -5.89 4.94 -3.45
C ALA A 897 -4.83 3.90 -3.04
N GLU A 898 -4.88 2.71 -3.62
CA GLU A 898 -3.88 1.67 -3.42
C GLU A 898 -2.48 2.11 -3.90
N LEU A 899 -2.37 2.62 -5.14
CA LEU A 899 -1.10 3.11 -5.68
C LEU A 899 -0.57 4.30 -4.86
N SER A 900 -1.44 5.24 -4.51
CA SER A 900 -1.12 6.39 -3.68
C SER A 900 -0.59 5.97 -2.30
N GLY A 901 -1.24 4.99 -1.66
CA GLY A 901 -0.78 4.40 -0.40
C GLY A 901 0.59 3.74 -0.53
N ARG A 902 0.82 2.95 -1.59
CA ARG A 902 2.12 2.31 -1.85
C ARG A 902 3.24 3.32 -2.09
N LEU A 903 2.97 4.41 -2.81
CA LEU A 903 3.94 5.49 -3.02
C LEU A 903 4.28 6.21 -1.71
N ARG A 904 3.32 6.42 -0.81
CA ARG A 904 3.59 6.98 0.54
C ARG A 904 4.45 6.03 1.37
N THR A 905 4.14 4.73 1.37
CA THR A 905 4.96 3.71 2.06
C THR A 905 6.37 3.63 1.50
N LEU A 906 6.53 3.66 0.17
CA LEU A 906 7.85 3.69 -0.48
C LEU A 906 8.64 4.93 -0.06
N SER A 907 7.97 6.09 -0.06
CA SER A 907 8.60 7.36 0.34
C SER A 907 9.12 7.27 1.78
N HIS A 908 8.29 6.78 2.71
CA HIS A 908 8.67 6.56 4.09
C HIS A 908 9.86 5.58 4.22
N ARG A 909 9.83 4.45 3.51
CA ARG A 909 10.87 3.42 3.58
C ARG A 909 12.24 3.91 3.09
N GLU A 910 12.27 4.71 2.03
CA GLU A 910 13.52 5.23 1.45
C GLU A 910 13.94 6.60 2.04
N GLY A 911 13.19 7.10 3.03
CA GLY A 911 13.45 8.39 3.67
C GLY A 911 13.31 9.57 2.71
N THR A 912 12.40 9.48 1.74
CA THR A 912 12.05 10.54 0.79
C THR A 912 10.66 11.09 1.09
N THR A 913 10.35 12.28 0.56
CA THR A 913 8.97 12.78 0.56
C THR A 913 8.20 12.24 -0.63
N LEU A 914 6.87 12.23 -0.56
CA LEU A 914 6.02 11.87 -1.69
C LEU A 914 6.30 12.73 -2.93
N PHE A 915 6.63 14.01 -2.74
CA PHE A 915 7.10 14.91 -3.79
C PHE A 915 8.36 14.37 -4.48
N MET A 916 9.39 13.99 -3.73
CA MET A 916 10.63 13.44 -4.30
C MET A 916 10.38 12.13 -5.06
N THR A 917 9.49 11.29 -4.54
CA THR A 917 9.14 10.01 -5.16
C THR A 917 8.48 10.20 -6.52
N VAL A 918 7.49 11.08 -6.60
CA VAL A 918 6.82 11.36 -7.89
C VAL A 918 7.73 12.15 -8.84
N LEU A 919 8.51 13.09 -8.33
CA LEU A 919 9.51 13.82 -9.13
C LEU A 919 10.49 12.86 -9.81
N CYS A 920 10.92 11.81 -9.11
CA CYS A 920 11.81 10.79 -9.67
C CYS A 920 11.17 10.05 -10.85
N ALA A 921 9.91 9.63 -10.74
CA ALA A 921 9.20 8.98 -11.83
C ALA A 921 8.96 9.95 -13.01
N TRP A 922 8.64 11.21 -12.70
CA TRP A 922 8.43 12.25 -13.69
C TRP A 922 9.69 12.56 -14.48
N GLN A 923 10.82 12.73 -13.81
CA GLN A 923 12.12 12.93 -14.45
C GLN A 923 12.52 11.74 -15.34
N ALA A 924 12.31 10.50 -14.85
CA ALA A 924 12.60 9.29 -15.64
C ALA A 924 11.72 9.17 -16.89
N LEU A 925 10.42 9.53 -16.79
CA LEU A 925 9.52 9.54 -17.94
C LEU A 925 9.96 10.59 -18.97
N LEU A 926 10.21 11.82 -18.53
CA LEU A 926 10.65 12.91 -19.40
C LEU A 926 11.97 12.59 -20.11
N ALA A 927 12.96 12.08 -19.35
CA ALA A 927 14.26 11.67 -19.87
C ALA A 927 14.09 10.62 -20.99
N ARG A 928 13.24 9.61 -20.75
CA ARG A 928 12.94 8.55 -21.73
C ARG A 928 12.19 9.04 -22.95
N CYS A 929 11.24 9.97 -22.79
CA CYS A 929 10.52 10.58 -23.91
C CYS A 929 11.41 11.50 -24.75
N ALA A 930 12.39 12.16 -24.13
CA ALA A 930 13.34 13.04 -24.80
C ALA A 930 14.59 12.33 -25.34
N GLY A 931 14.80 11.06 -25.00
CA GLY A 931 16.00 10.31 -25.39
C GLY A 931 17.27 10.84 -24.72
N THR A 932 17.17 11.33 -23.48
CA THR A 932 18.27 11.89 -22.68
C THR A 932 18.37 11.18 -21.34
N ASP A 933 19.52 11.26 -20.66
CA ASP A 933 19.73 10.63 -19.35
C ASP A 933 19.33 11.53 -18.17
N GLU A 934 19.34 12.84 -18.39
CA GLU A 934 19.05 13.87 -17.38
C GLU A 934 18.14 14.95 -17.93
N VAL A 935 17.29 15.48 -17.05
CA VAL A 935 16.36 16.56 -17.34
C VAL A 935 16.38 17.60 -16.22
N VAL A 936 15.94 18.82 -16.54
CA VAL A 936 15.71 19.87 -15.54
C VAL A 936 14.22 20.11 -15.43
N VAL A 937 13.68 19.94 -14.22
CA VAL A 937 12.26 20.17 -13.91
C VAL A 937 12.15 21.37 -12.98
N GLY A 938 11.33 22.34 -13.35
CA GLY A 938 11.01 23.46 -12.47
C GLY A 938 10.08 23.05 -11.34
N SER A 939 10.31 23.52 -10.12
CA SER A 939 9.37 23.33 -9.02
C SER A 939 9.18 24.61 -8.20
N PRO A 940 7.92 25.03 -7.94
CA PRO A 940 7.66 26.21 -7.14
C PRO A 940 7.93 25.95 -5.66
N VAL A 941 8.49 26.95 -4.97
CA VAL A 941 8.57 27.02 -3.51
C VAL A 941 7.96 28.33 -3.03
N ALA A 942 7.35 28.34 -1.84
CA ALA A 942 6.60 29.48 -1.34
C ALA A 942 7.44 30.76 -1.15
N GLY A 943 8.77 30.63 -0.92
CA GLY A 943 9.68 31.76 -0.72
C GLY A 943 9.41 32.57 0.56
N ARG A 944 8.64 32.01 1.51
CA ARG A 944 8.29 32.62 2.80
C ARG A 944 9.09 31.95 3.93
N THR A 945 10.40 32.18 3.92
CA THR A 945 11.34 31.63 4.92
C THR A 945 11.38 32.43 6.23
N ARG A 946 10.49 33.43 6.38
CA ARG A 946 10.41 34.36 7.50
C ARG A 946 8.96 34.54 7.96
N GLU A 947 8.77 34.59 9.28
CA GLU A 947 7.45 34.71 9.91
C GLU A 947 6.76 36.04 9.57
N GLU A 948 7.54 37.12 9.50
CA GLU A 948 7.07 38.48 9.27
C GLU A 948 6.32 38.64 7.94
N VAL A 949 6.57 37.74 6.97
CA VAL A 949 5.94 37.75 5.64
C VAL A 949 4.80 36.74 5.49
N GLU A 950 4.52 35.87 6.46
CA GLU A 950 3.46 34.84 6.35
C GLU A 950 2.07 35.44 6.14
N GLY A 951 1.78 36.58 6.81
CA GLY A 951 0.52 37.31 6.70
C GLY A 951 0.44 38.34 5.57
N VAL A 952 1.48 38.48 4.74
CA VAL A 952 1.60 39.57 3.76
C VAL A 952 1.17 39.10 2.36
N ILE A 953 0.27 39.83 1.69
CA ILE A 953 -0.04 39.58 0.26
C ILE A 953 1.10 40.12 -0.61
N GLY A 954 1.60 39.30 -1.53
CA GLY A 954 2.68 39.66 -2.44
C GLY A 954 3.24 38.47 -3.22
N PHE A 955 4.20 38.71 -4.11
CA PHE A 955 4.79 37.66 -4.96
C PHE A 955 6.06 37.08 -4.35
N PHE A 956 5.95 36.03 -3.54
CA PHE A 956 7.10 35.42 -2.85
C PHE A 956 7.59 34.13 -3.50
N VAL A 957 6.73 33.46 -4.30
CA VAL A 957 7.08 32.19 -4.95
C VAL A 957 8.37 32.30 -5.75
N ASN A 958 9.28 31.36 -5.50
CA ASN A 958 10.51 31.17 -6.26
C ASN A 958 10.44 29.84 -7.03
N MET A 959 11.20 29.71 -8.11
CA MET A 959 11.28 28.49 -8.92
C MET A 959 12.64 27.82 -8.76
N LEU A 960 12.65 26.55 -8.35
CA LEU A 960 13.87 25.76 -8.26
C LEU A 960 14.05 24.93 -9.54
N ALA A 961 15.26 24.97 -10.11
CA ALA A 961 15.63 24.17 -11.27
C ALA A 961 16.18 22.81 -10.81
N LEU A 962 15.28 21.84 -10.62
CA LEU A 962 15.61 20.51 -10.12
C LEU A 962 16.15 19.64 -11.26
N ARG A 963 17.48 19.63 -11.42
CA ARG A 963 18.17 18.70 -12.30
C ARG A 963 18.20 17.31 -11.69
N GLY A 964 17.81 16.32 -12.48
CA GLY A 964 17.82 14.91 -12.09
C GLY A 964 17.73 14.00 -13.31
N GLY A 965 17.94 12.71 -13.09
CA GLY A 965 18.02 11.73 -14.16
C GLY A 965 18.26 10.34 -13.60
N THR A 966 18.23 9.36 -14.50
CA THR A 966 18.43 7.94 -14.15
C THR A 966 19.66 7.45 -14.91
N PRO A 967 20.85 7.46 -14.29
CA PRO A 967 22.06 6.97 -14.92
C PRO A 967 21.88 5.54 -15.42
N GLU A 968 22.61 5.18 -16.47
CA GLU A 968 22.54 3.85 -17.06
C GLU A 968 22.81 2.77 -15.99
N GLY A 969 21.89 1.81 -15.89
CA GLY A 969 21.97 0.71 -14.93
C GLY A 969 21.45 1.00 -13.51
N ALA A 970 21.13 2.25 -13.17
CA ALA A 970 20.64 2.61 -11.83
C ALA A 970 19.25 2.03 -11.53
N SER A 971 19.01 1.61 -10.29
CA SER A 971 17.68 1.18 -9.82
C SER A 971 16.79 2.38 -9.44
N TRP A 972 15.48 2.15 -9.28
CA TRP A 972 14.58 3.17 -8.74
C TRP A 972 15.03 3.67 -7.36
N ARG A 973 15.54 2.80 -6.48
CA ARG A 973 16.07 3.19 -5.17
C ARG A 973 17.24 4.16 -5.28
N GLU A 974 18.19 3.86 -6.18
CA GLU A 974 19.35 4.73 -6.40
C GLU A 974 18.94 6.07 -7.02
N ALA A 975 17.97 6.06 -7.94
CA ALA A 975 17.39 7.27 -8.51
C ALA A 975 16.69 8.12 -7.43
N LEU A 976 15.90 7.52 -6.55
CA LEU A 976 15.25 8.19 -5.41
C LEU A 976 16.26 8.85 -4.47
N ARG A 977 17.37 8.16 -4.17
CA ARG A 977 18.45 8.71 -3.34
C ARG A 977 19.08 9.96 -3.98
N ARG A 978 19.32 9.95 -5.29
CA ARG A 978 19.86 11.10 -6.04
C ARG A 978 18.87 12.26 -6.10
N VAL A 979 17.58 11.97 -6.31
CA VAL A 979 16.53 12.99 -6.29
C VAL A 979 16.43 13.64 -4.91
N ARG A 980 16.51 12.85 -3.83
CA ARG A 980 16.59 13.37 -2.46
C ARG A 980 17.78 14.31 -2.28
N GLU A 981 18.99 13.89 -2.66
CA GLU A 981 20.18 14.76 -2.57
C GLU A 981 20.03 16.05 -3.38
N SER A 982 19.51 15.95 -4.60
CA SER A 982 19.28 17.09 -5.50
C SER A 982 18.27 18.08 -4.90
N ALA A 983 17.13 17.57 -4.43
CA ALA A 983 16.06 18.38 -3.85
C ALA A 983 16.51 19.05 -2.54
N LEU A 984 17.20 18.33 -1.65
CA LEU A 984 17.71 18.90 -0.39
C LEU A 984 18.79 19.96 -0.64
N GLY A 985 19.67 19.74 -1.61
CA GLY A 985 20.66 20.75 -2.03
C GLY A 985 19.98 22.00 -2.58
N ALA A 986 18.98 21.84 -3.43
CA ALA A 986 18.20 22.95 -3.98
C ALA A 986 17.44 23.73 -2.88
N TYR A 987 16.87 23.03 -1.89
CA TYR A 987 16.20 23.66 -0.75
C TYR A 987 17.15 24.44 0.16
N ALA A 988 18.40 24.00 0.32
CA ALA A 988 19.41 24.75 1.06
C ALA A 988 19.82 26.05 0.36
N HIS A 989 19.63 26.13 -0.96
CA HIS A 989 19.98 27.27 -1.79
C HIS A 989 18.76 27.95 -2.44
N GLN A 990 17.57 27.76 -1.83
CA GLN A 990 16.29 28.26 -2.37
C GLN A 990 16.13 29.78 -2.26
N ASP A 991 16.96 30.43 -1.45
CA ASP A 991 16.95 31.88 -1.28
C ASP A 991 17.48 32.59 -2.53
N LEU A 992 18.22 31.90 -3.41
CA LEU A 992 18.62 32.46 -4.70
C LEU A 992 17.39 32.60 -5.62
N PRO A 993 17.03 33.82 -6.06
CA PRO A 993 15.95 34.02 -7.00
C PRO A 993 16.30 33.37 -8.34
N PHE A 994 15.34 32.64 -8.92
CA PHE A 994 15.49 32.00 -10.23
C PHE A 994 15.98 32.99 -11.31
N GLU A 995 15.57 34.24 -11.19
CA GLU A 995 15.93 35.34 -12.10
C GLU A 995 17.44 35.59 -12.12
N ARG A 996 18.06 35.58 -10.94
CA ARG A 996 19.50 35.76 -10.80
C ARG A 996 20.27 34.57 -11.33
N LEU A 997 19.70 33.38 -11.19
CA LEU A 997 20.24 32.18 -11.79
C LEU A 997 20.19 32.24 -13.33
N VAL A 998 19.08 32.71 -13.93
CA VAL A 998 18.97 32.89 -15.39
C VAL A 998 19.95 33.94 -15.91
N GLU A 999 20.08 35.07 -15.22
CA GLU A 999 21.05 36.11 -15.58
C GLU A 999 22.49 35.58 -15.57
N GLU A 1000 22.83 34.77 -14.56
CA GLU A 1000 24.16 34.17 -14.41
C GLU A 1000 24.45 33.08 -15.45
N LEU A 1001 23.51 32.16 -15.68
CA LEU A 1001 23.67 31.08 -16.66
C LEU A 1001 23.66 31.59 -18.11
N ALA A 1002 23.11 32.78 -18.33
CA ALA A 1002 22.99 33.44 -19.64
C ALA A 1002 22.56 32.49 -20.79
N PRO A 1003 21.45 31.71 -20.63
CA PRO A 1003 20.98 30.84 -21.68
C PRO A 1003 20.54 31.63 -22.92
N GLU A 1004 20.51 30.98 -24.08
CA GLU A 1004 20.06 31.60 -25.33
C GLU A 1004 18.63 32.15 -25.15
N ARG A 1005 18.45 33.45 -25.38
CA ARG A 1005 17.16 34.12 -25.18
C ARG A 1005 16.21 33.77 -26.33
N ALA A 1006 15.21 32.94 -26.04
CA ALA A 1006 14.16 32.58 -26.97
C ALA A 1006 12.78 32.96 -26.43
N LEU A 1007 11.92 33.48 -27.31
CA LEU A 1007 10.50 33.74 -26.99
C LEU A 1007 9.62 32.49 -27.12
N THR A 1008 10.21 31.35 -27.55
CA THR A 1008 9.47 30.11 -27.84
C THR A 1008 9.42 29.14 -26.66
N HIS A 1009 10.21 29.36 -25.60
CA HIS A 1009 10.30 28.47 -24.45
C HIS A 1009 10.84 29.19 -23.21
N SER A 1010 10.57 28.61 -22.04
CA SER A 1010 11.11 29.08 -20.76
C SER A 1010 12.61 28.77 -20.66
N PRO A 1011 13.43 29.68 -20.08
CA PRO A 1011 14.85 29.42 -19.84
C PRO A 1011 15.06 28.32 -18.80
N VAL A 1012 16.15 27.56 -18.93
CA VAL A 1012 16.62 26.51 -17.99
C VAL A 1012 15.74 25.24 -17.94
N PHE A 1013 14.41 25.37 -17.92
CA PHE A 1013 13.48 24.25 -17.98
C PHE A 1013 12.18 24.61 -18.71
N GLN A 1014 11.59 23.60 -19.36
CA GLN A 1014 10.36 23.71 -20.14
C GLN A 1014 9.16 23.03 -19.48
N VAL A 1015 9.41 22.27 -18.43
CA VAL A 1015 8.42 21.49 -17.69
C VAL A 1015 8.48 21.79 -16.20
N SER A 1016 7.33 21.72 -15.53
CA SER A 1016 7.25 21.96 -14.09
C SER A 1016 6.48 20.87 -13.34
N PHE A 1017 6.77 20.75 -12.04
CA PHE A 1017 6.13 19.80 -11.14
C PHE A 1017 5.81 20.43 -9.78
N ALA A 1018 4.55 20.29 -9.35
CA ALA A 1018 4.07 20.71 -8.04
C ALA A 1018 3.23 19.60 -7.39
N LEU A 1019 3.36 19.45 -6.06
CA LEU A 1019 2.56 18.55 -5.24
C LEU A 1019 2.06 19.29 -4.00
N GLU A 1020 0.75 19.43 -3.87
CA GLU A 1020 0.07 20.10 -2.76
C GLU A 1020 -0.77 19.10 -1.95
N ARG A 1021 -1.17 19.45 -0.73
CA ARG A 1021 -2.06 18.63 0.11
C ARG A 1021 -3.45 19.27 0.16
N ALA A 1022 -4.50 18.46 0.05
CA ALA A 1022 -5.87 18.94 0.12
C ALA A 1022 -6.13 19.66 1.46
N GLY A 1023 -6.62 20.90 1.39
CA GLY A 1023 -6.89 21.73 2.56
C GLY A 1023 -5.68 22.48 3.15
N ALA A 1024 -4.47 22.36 2.56
CA ALA A 1024 -3.28 23.09 3.01
C ALA A 1024 -3.43 24.62 2.94
N ASP A 1025 -4.26 25.14 2.02
CA ASP A 1025 -4.53 26.57 1.89
C ASP A 1025 -5.69 27.07 2.76
N GLY A 1026 -6.20 26.23 3.66
CA GLY A 1026 -7.43 26.47 4.42
C GLY A 1026 -8.65 26.30 3.51
N GLY A 1027 -9.55 25.38 3.87
CA GLY A 1027 -10.79 25.18 3.13
C GLY A 1027 -11.51 26.51 2.90
N SER A 1028 -12.19 26.67 1.76
CA SER A 1028 -12.85 27.93 1.39
C SER A 1028 -13.68 28.44 2.57
N PRO A 1029 -13.26 29.53 3.24
CA PRO A 1029 -13.98 30.01 4.41
C PRO A 1029 -15.37 30.44 3.95
N ALA A 1030 -16.38 30.14 4.76
CA ALA A 1030 -17.71 30.66 4.54
C ALA A 1030 -17.67 32.20 4.69
N LEU A 1031 -18.36 32.91 3.80
CA LEU A 1031 -18.56 34.35 3.94
C LEU A 1031 -19.74 34.58 4.90
N GLY A 1032 -19.49 34.43 6.20
CA GLY A 1032 -20.55 34.42 7.21
C GLY A 1032 -21.49 33.21 7.02
N ALA A 1033 -22.76 33.47 6.70
CA ALA A 1033 -23.75 32.43 6.41
C ALA A 1033 -23.76 31.96 4.94
N VAL A 1034 -22.90 32.52 4.08
CA VAL A 1034 -22.83 32.18 2.64
C VAL A 1034 -21.79 31.08 2.43
N ALA A 1035 -22.23 29.94 1.90
CA ALA A 1035 -21.37 28.81 1.57
C ALA A 1035 -20.54 29.13 0.31
N THR A 1036 -19.27 28.71 0.32
CA THR A 1036 -18.33 28.96 -0.78
C THR A 1036 -17.84 27.65 -1.39
N ALA A 1037 -17.71 27.59 -2.71
CA ALA A 1037 -17.18 26.45 -3.44
C ALA A 1037 -16.34 26.93 -4.64
N PRO A 1038 -15.31 26.19 -5.09
CA PRO A 1038 -14.61 26.51 -6.33
C PRO A 1038 -15.56 26.50 -7.53
N PHE A 1039 -15.34 27.39 -8.50
CA PHE A 1039 -16.07 27.42 -9.77
C PHE A 1039 -15.09 27.12 -10.91
N ALA A 1040 -15.48 26.26 -11.86
CA ALA A 1040 -14.61 25.85 -12.95
C ALA A 1040 -14.53 26.95 -14.02
N VAL A 1041 -13.35 27.11 -14.63
CA VAL A 1041 -13.15 27.97 -15.81
C VAL A 1041 -12.59 27.10 -16.93
N GLY A 1042 -13.19 27.17 -18.11
CA GLY A 1042 -12.88 26.26 -19.23
C GLY A 1042 -11.47 26.44 -19.82
N GLU A 1043 -11.03 27.67 -20.09
CA GLU A 1043 -9.75 27.96 -20.75
C GLU A 1043 -8.86 28.86 -19.87
N GLY A 1044 -7.67 28.37 -19.53
CA GLY A 1044 -6.62 29.14 -18.83
C GLY A 1044 -5.39 29.35 -19.71
N ALA A 1045 -4.35 29.97 -19.15
CA ALA A 1045 -3.07 30.16 -19.83
C ALA A 1045 -1.98 29.18 -19.34
N ALA A 1046 -1.15 28.67 -20.26
CA ALA A 1046 -0.04 27.77 -19.98
C ALA A 1046 1.27 28.57 -19.81
N LYS A 1047 1.88 28.45 -18.63
CA LYS A 1047 3.15 29.12 -18.29
C LYS A 1047 4.37 28.38 -18.86
N PHE A 1048 4.29 27.05 -18.88
CA PHE A 1048 5.31 26.13 -19.37
C PHE A 1048 4.77 25.32 -20.55
N ASP A 1049 5.60 24.48 -21.16
CA ASP A 1049 5.11 23.59 -22.21
C ASP A 1049 4.24 22.48 -21.63
N LEU A 1050 4.64 21.97 -20.46
CA LEU A 1050 3.94 20.96 -19.70
C LEU A 1050 4.13 21.17 -18.20
N GLU A 1051 3.05 21.14 -17.44
CA GLU A 1051 3.04 21.28 -15.98
C GLU A 1051 2.25 20.12 -15.39
N LEU A 1052 2.87 19.42 -14.43
CA LEU A 1052 2.23 18.38 -13.64
C LEU A 1052 1.91 18.93 -12.25
N ALA A 1053 0.63 19.08 -11.95
CA ALA A 1053 0.14 19.46 -10.64
C ALA A 1053 -0.57 18.26 -9.98
N LEU A 1054 -0.17 17.92 -8.76
CA LEU A 1054 -0.79 16.86 -7.96
C LEU A 1054 -1.34 17.41 -6.63
N VAL A 1055 -2.46 16.85 -6.20
CA VAL A 1055 -3.09 17.13 -4.91
C VAL A 1055 -3.21 15.83 -4.12
N ASP A 1056 -2.66 15.82 -2.91
CA ASP A 1056 -2.79 14.73 -1.96
C ASP A 1056 -4.07 14.88 -1.13
N GLY A 1057 -5.10 14.10 -1.47
CA GLY A 1057 -6.39 14.04 -0.78
C GLY A 1057 -6.40 13.16 0.49
N GLY A 1058 -5.24 12.64 0.92
CA GLY A 1058 -5.12 11.70 2.04
C GLY A 1058 -5.25 10.24 1.62
N GLU A 1059 -6.33 9.89 0.92
CA GLU A 1059 -6.50 8.52 0.39
C GLU A 1059 -5.83 8.37 -0.98
N ALA A 1060 -6.22 9.21 -1.94
CA ALA A 1060 -5.75 9.19 -3.33
C ALA A 1060 -5.01 10.48 -3.72
N LEU A 1061 -4.15 10.38 -4.74
CA LEU A 1061 -3.53 11.51 -5.42
C LEU A 1061 -4.34 11.88 -6.66
N SER A 1062 -4.78 13.12 -6.76
CA SER A 1062 -5.43 13.66 -7.95
C SER A 1062 -4.45 14.52 -8.73
N GLY A 1063 -4.32 14.28 -10.03
CA GLY A 1063 -3.38 14.96 -10.92
C GLY A 1063 -4.06 15.75 -12.02
N THR A 1064 -3.38 16.80 -12.47
CA THR A 1064 -3.72 17.55 -13.67
C THR A 1064 -2.45 17.83 -14.46
N LEU A 1065 -2.43 17.38 -15.72
CA LEU A 1065 -1.45 17.85 -16.71
C LEU A 1065 -2.00 19.08 -17.39
N ILE A 1066 -1.29 20.20 -17.26
CA ILE A 1066 -1.57 21.46 -17.95
C ILE A 1066 -0.55 21.57 -19.08
N TYR A 1067 -1.00 21.68 -20.31
CA TYR A 1067 -0.13 21.68 -21.49
C TYR A 1067 -0.42 22.86 -22.40
N ARG A 1068 0.59 23.33 -23.11
CA ARG A 1068 0.42 24.35 -24.15
C ARG A 1068 -0.29 23.73 -25.36
N GLY A 1069 -1.51 24.18 -25.66
CA GLY A 1069 -2.31 23.62 -26.77
C GLY A 1069 -1.66 23.78 -28.16
N ALA A 1070 -0.77 24.77 -28.30
CA ALA A 1070 0.02 24.94 -29.52
C ALA A 1070 1.06 23.82 -29.74
N LEU A 1071 1.40 23.02 -28.72
CA LEU A 1071 2.41 21.95 -28.78
C LEU A 1071 1.82 20.55 -28.63
N PHE A 1072 0.78 20.39 -27.80
CA PHE A 1072 0.22 19.08 -27.45
C PHE A 1072 -1.29 19.02 -27.68
N ASP A 1073 -1.75 17.82 -28.02
CA ASP A 1073 -3.15 17.42 -28.06
C ASP A 1073 -3.57 16.70 -26.78
N ALA A 1074 -4.88 16.74 -26.48
CA ALA A 1074 -5.44 16.08 -25.30
C ALA A 1074 -5.09 14.59 -25.21
N GLY A 1075 -5.12 13.88 -26.35
CA GLY A 1075 -4.76 12.45 -26.39
C GLY A 1075 -3.28 12.20 -26.06
N THR A 1076 -2.40 13.15 -26.35
CA THR A 1076 -0.96 13.05 -26.00
C THR A 1076 -0.73 13.28 -24.52
N ALA A 1077 -1.42 14.27 -23.94
CA ALA A 1077 -1.41 14.49 -22.48
C ALA A 1077 -1.98 13.28 -21.72
N GLU A 1078 -3.07 12.68 -22.21
CA GLU A 1078 -3.66 11.44 -21.67
C GLU A 1078 -2.66 10.28 -21.65
N ARG A 1079 -1.94 10.04 -22.76
CA ARG A 1079 -0.92 8.99 -22.83
C ARG A 1079 0.22 9.24 -21.85
N LEU A 1080 0.70 10.49 -21.75
CA LEU A 1080 1.76 10.85 -20.79
C LEU A 1080 1.35 10.61 -19.33
N ALA A 1081 0.09 10.91 -18.97
CA ALA A 1081 -0.45 10.59 -17.65
C ALA A 1081 -0.47 9.07 -17.39
N GLY A 1082 -0.95 8.28 -18.37
CA GLY A 1082 -0.94 6.82 -18.27
C GLY A 1082 0.46 6.21 -18.18
N TYR A 1083 1.44 6.79 -18.88
CA TYR A 1083 2.84 6.40 -18.78
C TYR A 1083 3.44 6.73 -17.42
N LEU A 1084 3.11 7.89 -16.86
CA LEU A 1084 3.53 8.30 -15.52
C LEU A 1084 2.95 7.35 -14.46
N GLU A 1085 1.63 7.11 -14.50
CA GLU A 1085 0.96 6.12 -13.65
C GLU A 1085 1.69 4.78 -13.75
N GLY A 1086 2.08 4.38 -14.97
CA GLY A 1086 2.77 3.13 -15.15
C GLY A 1086 4.20 3.05 -14.63
N MET A 1087 4.95 4.15 -14.71
CA MET A 1087 6.25 4.27 -14.05
C MET A 1087 6.10 4.23 -12.53
N LEU A 1088 5.11 4.93 -11.97
CA LEU A 1088 4.83 4.95 -10.54
C LEU A 1088 4.44 3.56 -10.02
N GLU A 1089 3.62 2.82 -10.76
CA GLU A 1089 3.28 1.43 -10.42
C GLU A 1089 4.50 0.51 -10.44
N ALA A 1090 5.35 0.64 -11.46
CA ALA A 1090 6.57 -0.16 -11.57
C ALA A 1090 7.55 0.15 -10.44
N MET A 1091 7.74 1.44 -10.14
CA MET A 1091 8.56 1.91 -9.02
C MET A 1091 8.04 1.39 -7.67
N ALA A 1092 6.73 1.45 -7.44
CA ALA A 1092 6.10 0.97 -6.20
C ALA A 1092 5.98 -0.56 -6.12
N ALA A 1093 6.14 -1.28 -7.23
CA ALA A 1093 6.14 -2.74 -7.26
C ALA A 1093 7.53 -3.30 -6.96
N ASP A 1094 8.57 -2.73 -7.59
CA ASP A 1094 9.95 -3.19 -7.46
C ASP A 1094 10.93 -2.00 -7.52
N PRO A 1095 11.36 -1.48 -6.36
CA PRO A 1095 12.34 -0.40 -6.28
C PRO A 1095 13.77 -0.80 -6.72
N GLU A 1096 14.07 -2.08 -6.89
CA GLU A 1096 15.36 -2.54 -7.42
C GLU A 1096 15.38 -2.59 -8.96
N ARG A 1097 14.20 -2.58 -9.59
CA ARG A 1097 14.08 -2.52 -11.05
C ARG A 1097 14.67 -1.23 -11.60
N ARG A 1098 15.24 -1.32 -12.81
CA ARG A 1098 15.78 -0.15 -13.51
C ARG A 1098 14.66 0.68 -14.14
N PRO A 1099 14.70 2.02 -14.07
CA PRO A 1099 13.66 2.88 -14.63
C PRO A 1099 13.36 2.66 -16.13
N HIS A 1100 14.39 2.38 -16.94
CA HIS A 1100 14.22 2.10 -18.37
C HIS A 1100 13.52 0.76 -18.67
N GLU A 1101 13.56 -0.19 -17.73
CA GLU A 1101 12.87 -1.48 -17.87
C GLU A 1101 11.39 -1.36 -17.58
N ALA A 1102 10.92 -0.28 -16.94
CA ALA A 1102 9.51 -0.07 -16.66
C ALA A 1102 8.69 -0.03 -17.97
N PRO A 1103 7.56 -0.76 -18.08
CA PRO A 1103 6.78 -0.77 -19.31
C PRO A 1103 6.02 0.55 -19.50
N LEU A 1104 6.35 1.30 -20.57
CA LEU A 1104 5.57 2.47 -21.00
C LEU A 1104 4.25 2.06 -21.66
N LEU A 1105 4.34 1.18 -22.67
CA LEU A 1105 3.17 0.74 -23.44
C LEU A 1105 2.36 -0.30 -22.67
N ARG A 1106 1.05 -0.10 -22.57
CA ARG A 1106 0.13 -0.96 -21.80
C ARG A 1106 -1.08 -1.39 -22.63
N GLY A 1107 -1.64 -2.53 -22.24
CA GLY A 1107 -2.90 -3.05 -22.76
C GLY A 1107 -3.03 -2.96 -24.29
N ALA A 1108 -4.09 -2.30 -24.73
CA ALA A 1108 -4.43 -2.14 -26.15
C ALA A 1108 -3.38 -1.40 -26.97
N GLU A 1109 -2.64 -0.45 -26.38
CA GLU A 1109 -1.59 0.28 -27.09
C GLU A 1109 -0.41 -0.65 -27.40
N ARG A 1110 0.03 -1.45 -26.42
CA ARG A 1110 1.07 -2.47 -26.62
C ARG A 1110 0.66 -3.47 -27.70
N THR A 1111 -0.57 -3.98 -27.65
CA THR A 1111 -1.10 -4.89 -28.68
C THR A 1111 -1.15 -4.22 -30.05
N ARG A 1112 -1.59 -2.96 -30.14
CA ARG A 1112 -1.62 -2.23 -31.41
C ARG A 1112 -0.23 -2.06 -32.00
N VAL A 1113 0.76 -1.67 -31.20
CA VAL A 1113 2.14 -1.45 -31.65
C VAL A 1113 2.84 -2.76 -32.01
N LEU A 1114 2.67 -3.81 -31.19
CA LEU A 1114 3.39 -5.08 -31.39
C LEU A 1114 2.71 -6.02 -32.39
N GLU A 1115 1.37 -6.08 -32.38
CA GLU A 1115 0.60 -7.05 -33.17
C GLU A 1115 -0.20 -6.37 -34.27
N GLY A 1116 -0.90 -5.27 -33.96
CA GLY A 1116 -1.77 -4.58 -34.92
C GLY A 1116 -1.02 -4.01 -36.12
N TRP A 1117 0.09 -3.31 -35.90
CA TRP A 1117 0.93 -2.75 -36.95
C TRP A 1117 1.88 -3.76 -37.59
N ASN A 1118 2.14 -4.88 -36.92
CA ASN A 1118 3.03 -5.95 -37.41
C ASN A 1118 2.27 -7.24 -37.77
N ALA A 1119 0.98 -7.16 -38.07
CA ALA A 1119 0.18 -8.33 -38.41
C ALA A 1119 0.75 -9.01 -39.67
N PRO A 1120 1.02 -10.32 -39.65
CA PRO A 1120 1.62 -11.01 -40.78
C PRO A 1120 0.66 -11.01 -41.98
N VAL A 1121 1.11 -10.45 -43.11
CA VAL A 1121 0.26 -10.23 -44.30
C VAL A 1121 0.06 -11.52 -45.13
N ALA A 1122 0.92 -12.54 -45.00
CA ALA A 1122 0.72 -13.91 -45.49
C ALA A 1122 1.88 -14.83 -45.02
N GLU A 1123 1.66 -16.14 -44.93
CA GLU A 1123 2.76 -17.11 -44.80
C GLU A 1123 3.58 -17.15 -46.10
N ALA A 1124 4.87 -16.81 -46.00
CA ALA A 1124 5.79 -16.99 -47.11
C ALA A 1124 6.00 -18.49 -47.40
N PRO A 1125 6.06 -18.91 -48.68
CA PRO A 1125 6.30 -20.30 -49.03
C PRO A 1125 7.66 -20.78 -48.50
N ARG A 1126 7.68 -21.93 -47.82
CA ARG A 1126 8.90 -22.56 -47.24
C ARG A 1126 9.79 -23.26 -48.27
N ARG A 1127 9.77 -22.83 -49.54
CA ARG A 1127 10.56 -23.42 -50.62
C ARG A 1127 11.66 -22.47 -51.07
N CYS A 1128 12.79 -23.03 -51.48
CA CYS A 1128 13.89 -22.24 -52.00
C CYS A 1128 13.57 -21.73 -53.42
N VAL A 1129 14.13 -20.58 -53.78
CA VAL A 1129 13.93 -19.94 -55.10
C VAL A 1129 14.24 -20.90 -56.26
N HIS A 1130 15.31 -21.70 -56.15
CA HIS A 1130 15.70 -22.65 -57.20
C HIS A 1130 14.75 -23.85 -57.33
N GLU A 1131 14.04 -24.22 -56.26
CA GLU A 1131 13.02 -25.28 -56.28
C GLU A 1131 11.76 -24.77 -56.98
N LEU A 1132 11.32 -23.56 -56.64
CA LEU A 1132 10.19 -22.90 -57.32
C LEU A 1132 10.48 -22.70 -58.82
N PHE A 1133 11.72 -22.35 -59.16
CA PHE A 1133 12.16 -22.26 -60.55
C PHE A 1133 12.10 -23.62 -61.26
N ALA A 1134 12.61 -24.68 -60.63
CA ALA A 1134 12.60 -26.03 -61.21
C ALA A 1134 11.16 -26.56 -61.40
N GLU A 1135 10.25 -26.28 -60.47
CA GLU A 1135 8.83 -26.59 -60.61
C GLU A 1135 8.19 -25.85 -61.79
N GLN A 1136 8.47 -24.55 -61.93
CA GLN A 1136 7.99 -23.77 -63.07
C GLN A 1136 8.56 -24.31 -64.39
N ALA A 1137 9.83 -24.71 -64.40
CA ALA A 1137 10.47 -25.28 -65.59
C ALA A 1137 9.89 -26.63 -65.98
N ALA A 1138 9.48 -27.46 -65.01
CA ALA A 1138 8.74 -28.69 -65.28
C ALA A 1138 7.31 -28.43 -65.77
N ARG A 1139 6.64 -27.38 -65.27
CA ARG A 1139 5.26 -27.04 -65.63
C ARG A 1139 5.13 -26.44 -67.04
N THR A 1140 6.06 -25.57 -67.44
CA THR A 1140 6.01 -24.87 -68.74
C THR A 1140 7.38 -24.91 -69.43
N PRO A 1141 7.86 -26.09 -69.84
CA PRO A 1141 9.24 -26.27 -70.30
C PRO A 1141 9.60 -25.46 -71.55
N ASP A 1142 8.66 -25.31 -72.48
CA ASP A 1142 8.86 -24.64 -73.77
C ASP A 1142 8.61 -23.12 -73.72
N ALA A 1143 8.14 -22.60 -72.58
CA ALA A 1143 7.95 -21.16 -72.41
C ALA A 1143 9.31 -20.44 -72.29
N VAL A 1144 9.40 -19.23 -72.82
CA VAL A 1144 10.61 -18.39 -72.72
C VAL A 1144 10.80 -17.94 -71.27
N ALA A 1145 11.93 -18.28 -70.67
CA ALA A 1145 12.30 -17.90 -69.30
C ALA A 1145 13.22 -16.67 -69.27
N LEU A 1146 14.07 -16.52 -70.28
CA LEU A 1146 15.06 -15.46 -70.38
C LEU A 1146 15.14 -14.96 -71.83
N THR A 1147 15.13 -13.64 -72.01
CA THR A 1147 15.38 -13.00 -73.30
C THR A 1147 16.56 -12.07 -73.19
N PHE A 1148 17.55 -12.23 -74.08
CA PHE A 1148 18.71 -11.36 -74.15
C PHE A 1148 19.06 -11.06 -75.61
N GLN A 1149 19.14 -9.77 -75.96
CA GLN A 1149 19.44 -9.29 -77.32
C GLN A 1149 18.64 -9.99 -78.44
N GLY A 1150 17.32 -10.18 -78.22
CA GLY A 1150 16.42 -10.78 -79.20
C GLY A 1150 16.47 -12.31 -79.29
N ARG A 1151 17.31 -12.99 -78.49
CA ARG A 1151 17.34 -14.46 -78.36
C ARG A 1151 16.60 -14.88 -77.09
N GLY A 1152 15.65 -15.79 -77.23
CA GLY A 1152 14.92 -16.40 -76.11
C GLY A 1152 15.54 -17.74 -75.70
N THR A 1153 15.67 -17.98 -74.40
CA THR A 1153 16.02 -19.29 -73.81
C THR A 1153 14.80 -19.81 -73.07
N THR A 1154 14.41 -21.06 -73.31
CA THR A 1154 13.24 -21.65 -72.63
C THR A 1154 13.55 -22.02 -71.19
N TYR A 1155 12.51 -22.22 -70.36
CA TYR A 1155 12.68 -22.70 -68.99
C TYR A 1155 13.44 -24.04 -68.95
N ALA A 1156 13.14 -24.98 -69.85
CA ALA A 1156 13.83 -26.27 -69.89
C ALA A 1156 15.31 -26.15 -70.29
N GLU A 1157 15.66 -25.23 -71.19
CA GLU A 1157 17.05 -24.97 -71.57
C GLU A 1157 17.84 -24.29 -70.45
N LEU A 1158 17.25 -23.31 -69.79
CA LEU A 1158 17.86 -22.58 -68.68
C LEU A 1158 18.07 -23.49 -67.47
N ASP A 1159 17.07 -24.30 -67.11
CA ASP A 1159 17.18 -25.26 -66.01
C ASP A 1159 18.26 -26.31 -66.29
N ARG A 1160 18.34 -26.83 -67.53
CA ARG A 1160 19.37 -27.80 -67.93
C ARG A 1160 20.78 -27.22 -67.80
N LYS A 1161 21.02 -26.00 -68.31
CA LYS A 1161 22.32 -25.33 -68.20
C LYS A 1161 22.69 -25.04 -66.73
N ALA A 1162 21.73 -24.57 -65.93
CA ALA A 1162 21.93 -24.35 -64.50
C ALA A 1162 22.23 -25.65 -63.75
N ASN A 1163 21.54 -26.76 -64.05
CA ASN A 1163 21.81 -28.08 -63.46
C ASN A 1163 23.21 -28.59 -63.82
N GLN A 1164 23.66 -28.41 -65.07
CA GLN A 1164 25.01 -28.77 -65.51
C GLN A 1164 26.08 -28.01 -64.71
N LEU A 1165 25.91 -26.69 -64.55
CA LEU A 1165 26.80 -25.87 -63.74
C LEU A 1165 26.75 -26.26 -62.26
N ALA A 1166 25.57 -26.50 -61.71
CA ALA A 1166 25.40 -26.93 -60.32
C ALA A 1166 26.16 -28.24 -60.02
N HIS A 1167 26.05 -29.25 -60.91
CA HIS A 1167 26.81 -30.49 -60.77
C HIS A 1167 28.33 -30.26 -60.85
N HIS A 1168 28.78 -29.29 -61.65
CA HIS A 1168 30.19 -28.93 -61.69
C HIS A 1168 30.66 -28.25 -60.40
N LEU A 1169 29.92 -27.26 -59.90
CA LEU A 1169 30.20 -26.58 -58.64
C LEU A 1169 30.24 -27.54 -57.45
N ARG A 1170 29.33 -28.53 -57.40
CA ARG A 1170 29.36 -29.58 -56.37
C ARG A 1170 30.64 -30.41 -56.40
N ARG A 1171 31.20 -30.68 -57.60
CA ARG A 1171 32.50 -31.36 -57.71
C ARG A 1171 33.67 -30.50 -57.23
N LEU A 1172 33.53 -29.17 -57.25
CA LEU A 1172 34.49 -28.22 -56.68
C LEU A 1172 34.29 -28.01 -55.17
N GLY A 1173 33.42 -28.80 -54.52
CA GLY A 1173 33.18 -28.72 -53.08
C GLY A 1173 32.12 -27.71 -52.65
N VAL A 1174 31.36 -27.12 -53.59
CA VAL A 1174 30.26 -26.20 -53.25
C VAL A 1174 29.07 -26.99 -52.70
N GLY A 1175 28.73 -26.73 -51.44
CA GLY A 1175 27.54 -27.23 -50.76
C GLY A 1175 26.81 -26.12 -49.98
N PRO A 1176 25.91 -26.47 -49.04
CA PRO A 1176 25.25 -25.49 -48.16
C PRO A 1176 26.23 -24.51 -47.52
N ASP A 1177 25.85 -23.24 -47.47
CA ASP A 1177 26.62 -22.11 -46.89
C ASP A 1177 27.98 -21.83 -47.54
N ALA A 1178 28.35 -22.53 -48.62
CA ALA A 1178 29.55 -22.23 -49.39
C ALA A 1178 29.35 -20.93 -50.20
N ARG A 1179 30.30 -20.00 -50.10
CA ARG A 1179 30.26 -18.72 -50.83
C ARG A 1179 30.96 -18.86 -52.17
N VAL A 1180 30.22 -18.64 -53.24
CA VAL A 1180 30.74 -18.66 -54.62
C VAL A 1180 30.70 -17.25 -55.17
N GLY A 1181 31.87 -16.68 -55.48
CA GLY A 1181 31.96 -15.40 -56.14
C GLY A 1181 31.41 -15.51 -57.56
N ILE A 1182 30.65 -14.51 -58.00
CA ILE A 1182 30.20 -14.41 -59.39
C ILE A 1182 30.56 -13.02 -59.92
N CYS A 1183 31.52 -12.99 -60.84
CA CYS A 1183 32.03 -11.80 -61.51
C CYS A 1183 31.80 -11.96 -63.02
N VAL A 1184 30.58 -11.68 -63.44
CA VAL A 1184 30.06 -11.96 -64.80
C VAL A 1184 29.24 -10.76 -65.24
N GLU A 1185 29.48 -10.26 -66.47
CA GLU A 1185 28.69 -9.15 -67.01
C GLU A 1185 27.22 -9.56 -67.26
N ARG A 1186 26.32 -8.58 -67.43
CA ARG A 1186 24.89 -8.82 -67.68
C ARG A 1186 24.69 -9.64 -68.97
N SER A 1187 24.46 -10.94 -68.79
CA SER A 1187 24.39 -11.95 -69.86
C SER A 1187 23.53 -13.14 -69.41
N PRO A 1188 23.10 -14.05 -70.32
CA PRO A 1188 22.45 -15.29 -69.94
C PRO A 1188 23.24 -16.13 -68.94
N GLU A 1189 24.58 -16.08 -69.03
CA GLU A 1189 25.53 -16.77 -68.17
C GLU A 1189 25.42 -16.31 -66.71
N LEU A 1190 25.08 -15.05 -66.44
CA LEU A 1190 24.86 -14.54 -65.08
C LEU A 1190 23.68 -15.26 -64.40
N VAL A 1191 22.55 -15.40 -65.11
CA VAL A 1191 21.36 -16.07 -64.56
C VAL A 1191 21.58 -17.58 -64.41
N ILE A 1192 22.28 -18.20 -65.38
CA ILE A 1192 22.72 -19.60 -65.28
C ILE A 1192 23.65 -19.77 -64.07
N GLY A 1193 24.57 -18.83 -63.85
CA GLY A 1193 25.49 -18.78 -62.72
C GLY A 1193 24.78 -18.73 -61.38
N ILE A 1194 23.87 -17.77 -61.20
CA ILE A 1194 23.07 -17.61 -59.98
C ILE A 1194 22.25 -18.87 -59.70
N LEU A 1195 21.49 -19.38 -60.69
CA LEU A 1195 20.69 -20.59 -60.51
C LEU A 1195 21.56 -21.82 -60.26
N GLY A 1196 22.71 -21.93 -60.93
CA GLY A 1196 23.66 -23.03 -60.76
C GLY A 1196 24.28 -23.06 -59.36
N ILE A 1197 24.67 -21.89 -58.82
CA ILE A 1197 25.17 -21.76 -57.44
C ILE A 1197 24.09 -22.18 -56.44
N LEU A 1198 22.88 -21.63 -56.58
CA LEU A 1198 21.76 -21.95 -55.68
C LEU A 1198 21.39 -23.44 -55.73
N LYS A 1199 21.35 -24.05 -56.93
CA LYS A 1199 21.10 -25.49 -57.10
C LYS A 1199 22.25 -26.34 -56.58
N ALA A 1200 23.49 -25.86 -56.61
CA ALA A 1200 24.63 -26.56 -55.99
C ALA A 1200 24.48 -26.60 -54.46
N GLY A 1201 23.82 -25.59 -53.88
CA GLY A 1201 23.60 -25.39 -52.44
C GLY A 1201 24.32 -24.15 -51.89
N GLY A 1202 25.12 -23.47 -52.70
CA GLY A 1202 25.92 -22.32 -52.27
C GLY A 1202 25.15 -20.99 -52.28
N ALA A 1203 25.74 -19.98 -51.64
CA ALA A 1203 25.34 -18.58 -51.72
C ALA A 1203 26.23 -17.86 -52.74
N TYR A 1204 25.62 -17.12 -53.68
CA TYR A 1204 26.39 -16.33 -54.64
C TYR A 1204 26.81 -15.00 -54.01
N VAL A 1205 28.07 -14.61 -54.20
CA VAL A 1205 28.61 -13.31 -53.80
C VAL A 1205 28.76 -12.49 -55.09
N PRO A 1206 27.88 -11.50 -55.35
CA PRO A 1206 27.96 -10.70 -56.56
C PRO A 1206 29.19 -9.79 -56.53
N LEU A 1207 29.99 -9.86 -57.58
CA LEU A 1207 31.19 -9.04 -57.78
C LEU A 1207 30.99 -8.23 -59.06
N ASP A 1208 31.01 -6.90 -58.92
CA ASP A 1208 30.91 -5.99 -60.05
C ASP A 1208 32.29 -5.87 -60.72
N PRO A 1209 32.44 -6.26 -62.00
CA PRO A 1209 33.71 -6.17 -62.70
C PRO A 1209 34.25 -4.73 -62.81
N GLU A 1210 33.38 -3.70 -62.68
CA GLU A 1210 33.79 -2.29 -62.72
C GLU A 1210 34.43 -1.81 -61.40
N TYR A 1211 34.39 -2.62 -60.33
CA TYR A 1211 34.98 -2.23 -59.06
C TYR A 1211 36.50 -2.23 -59.10
N PRO A 1212 37.17 -1.33 -58.35
CA PRO A 1212 38.61 -1.38 -58.21
C PRO A 1212 39.09 -2.73 -57.70
N ALA A 1213 40.20 -3.22 -58.24
CA ALA A 1213 40.76 -4.54 -57.90
C ALA A 1213 40.98 -4.72 -56.39
N GLU A 1214 41.35 -3.66 -55.67
CA GLU A 1214 41.50 -3.69 -54.20
C GLU A 1214 40.18 -4.00 -53.48
N ARG A 1215 39.06 -3.44 -53.95
CA ARG A 1215 37.74 -3.71 -53.37
C ARG A 1215 37.27 -5.14 -53.68
N LEU A 1216 37.53 -5.63 -54.89
CA LEU A 1216 37.24 -7.02 -55.28
C LEU A 1216 38.07 -8.02 -54.46
N ALA A 1217 39.37 -7.74 -54.29
CA ALA A 1217 40.26 -8.54 -53.46
C ALA A 1217 39.81 -8.56 -52.00
N TYR A 1218 39.43 -7.40 -51.44
CA TYR A 1218 38.85 -7.31 -50.11
C TYR A 1218 37.58 -8.14 -49.98
N MET A 1219 36.61 -8.00 -50.90
CA MET A 1219 35.35 -8.73 -50.86
C MET A 1219 35.55 -10.25 -50.96
N LEU A 1220 36.47 -10.71 -51.83
CA LEU A 1220 36.81 -12.13 -51.96
C LEU A 1220 37.44 -12.69 -50.68
N ALA A 1221 38.33 -11.92 -50.03
CA ALA A 1221 39.00 -12.31 -48.80
C ALA A 1221 38.05 -12.32 -47.60
N ASP A 1222 37.27 -11.25 -47.40
CA ASP A 1222 36.31 -11.10 -46.29
C ASP A 1222 35.18 -12.14 -46.38
N ALA A 1223 34.65 -12.38 -47.58
CA ALA A 1223 33.68 -13.44 -47.81
C ALA A 1223 34.31 -14.85 -47.85
N ALA A 1224 35.65 -14.98 -47.84
CA ALA A 1224 36.40 -16.22 -48.00
C ALA A 1224 35.81 -17.14 -49.09
N VAL A 1225 35.73 -16.59 -50.29
CA VAL A 1225 35.17 -17.25 -51.48
C VAL A 1225 36.02 -18.45 -51.87
N ALA A 1226 35.40 -19.63 -51.97
CA ALA A 1226 36.09 -20.87 -52.32
C ALA A 1226 36.19 -21.09 -53.83
N VAL A 1227 35.23 -20.57 -54.59
CA VAL A 1227 35.13 -20.71 -56.06
C VAL A 1227 34.66 -19.38 -56.64
N LEU A 1228 35.32 -18.93 -57.71
CA LEU A 1228 34.91 -17.75 -58.47
C LEU A 1228 34.40 -18.20 -59.86
N LEU A 1229 33.16 -17.85 -60.18
CA LEU A 1229 32.60 -17.93 -61.52
C LEU A 1229 32.83 -16.60 -62.23
N THR A 1230 33.53 -16.64 -63.36
CA THR A 1230 33.81 -15.46 -64.19
C THR A 1230 33.82 -15.81 -65.67
N GLN A 1231 34.03 -14.82 -66.53
CA GLN A 1231 34.14 -14.96 -67.99
C GLN A 1231 35.57 -14.62 -68.42
N ASP A 1232 36.09 -15.30 -69.44
CA ASP A 1232 37.48 -15.14 -69.91
C ASP A 1232 37.86 -13.69 -70.28
N SER A 1233 36.89 -12.84 -70.56
CA SER A 1233 37.09 -11.43 -70.93
C SER A 1233 37.36 -10.49 -69.74
N LEU A 1234 37.24 -10.98 -68.50
CA LEU A 1234 37.31 -10.18 -67.26
C LEU A 1234 38.57 -10.44 -66.44
#